data_AF-A0A7Y1XLG5-F1
#
_entry.id   AF-A0A7Y1XLG5-F1
#
_cell.length_a   1.000
_cell.length_b   1.000
_cell.length_c   1.000
_cell.angle_alpha   90.00
_cell.angle_beta   90.00
_cell.angle_gamma   90.00
#
_symmetry.space_group_name_H-M   'P 1'
#
loop_
_entity.id
_entity.type
_entity.pdbx_description
1 polymer ?
#
loop_
_entity_poly.entity_id
_entity_poly.type
_entity_poly.pdbx_seq_one_letter_code
_entity_poly.pdbx_strand_id
1 'polypeptide(L)'
;MQTDINIGAKKRDLRDFIRLILAFFLCLCLMSLYQNTRLYWAGVLDGVINKSFLLLVVHHLGFTSLSALFLVFLYKFLEQIKANLGFKTVVVLLVLVLGVEGMLTKYYVDNYEILGAGYTEQLKRNNGLSLFYYLPAFLFFGVVAMYLFYRATTNIYDLISRMYPFTIILFSLFLATLITRKNPVNENKTQHLVYHSAEESLDFNKYEGQEEYPLLKQFEPSAELADYFQYKEQPPNLVLIVMDGVGSDFVGEKATYKAFMPYLNELINKSLYWPHNLSNTGESTASIPSIIGSLPFGEEGFTNIHEKTNQYTLIELLNDNEFHTSFHFGGNASLNNLGKFLYEEEIDYLSDRKAFGPQYKQQEPDAAGISLGYHDSDLFGKWLDDFQSTDGPRMDIFLTQSTRNPFHIPAEDKYKDRVEGILASKQIEGRDRRLIEKNREIFASLLYADKAIGDFIEGYKRKSEFYNTVFIITGSHNLRDLPQLDYLDRYRVPLLMYSPMLKSPERIGSLVSHADVLPELAGLLNATHNFKIPEKVAWLGEGLVHKGFIKEEKAIPLYRHRKNIQEYIKGNLVISGNSLYEIGANLSLFDPKSSQKKEEIKKSFREFKAINTYVTQKNKLLPGNELEGIPASKNNKSDLVWINSVFNSVDYDNAYKTARDLAIAGERERALLLCDHILKEVPGHADTEVLKGRIYAWNKEYPRAAMILEKAIKKYPVYADAYSALLDVYFWSDTNYKVAELKKLIRKHRIGNEELSNKIKRAEDKMKQDQTLFSSENLGYLNFEEDGYE
;
A
#
# COMPACT_ATOMS: atom_id res chain seq x y z
N MET A 1 18.35 -18.78 -80.02
CA MET A 1 18.91 -19.24 -78.73
C MET A 1 18.67 -18.13 -77.72
N GLN A 2 17.57 -18.19 -76.98
CA GLN A 2 17.26 -17.28 -75.87
C GLN A 2 16.53 -18.14 -74.84
N THR A 3 17.30 -18.63 -73.88
CA THR A 3 16.79 -19.29 -72.68
C THR A 3 16.29 -18.20 -71.74
N ASP A 4 14.98 -17.94 -71.75
CA ASP A 4 14.32 -17.21 -70.68
C ASP A 4 14.31 -18.07 -69.43
N ILE A 5 15.28 -17.83 -68.54
CA ILE A 5 15.27 -18.37 -67.19
C ILE A 5 14.20 -17.60 -66.43
N ASN A 6 12.99 -18.14 -66.38
CA ASN A 6 11.95 -17.65 -65.50
C ASN A 6 12.32 -18.00 -64.04
N ILE A 7 13.12 -17.15 -63.39
CA ILE A 7 13.42 -17.21 -61.95
C ILE A 7 12.19 -16.69 -61.18
N GLY A 8 11.07 -17.38 -61.31
CA GLY A 8 9.95 -17.22 -60.40
C GLY A 8 10.36 -17.81 -59.05
N ALA A 9 10.39 -17.00 -58.00
CA ALA A 9 10.66 -17.48 -56.65
C ALA A 9 9.75 -18.68 -56.32
N LYS A 10 10.34 -19.83 -55.98
CA LYS A 10 9.60 -21.06 -55.67
C LYS A 10 8.66 -20.80 -54.48
N LYS A 11 7.37 -21.06 -54.66
CA LYS A 11 6.37 -20.99 -53.57
C LYS A 11 6.80 -21.94 -52.45
N ARG A 12 6.78 -21.43 -51.22
CA ARG A 12 7.09 -22.19 -50.01
C ARG A 12 5.90 -23.08 -49.65
N ASP A 13 6.18 -24.30 -49.21
CA ASP A 13 5.12 -25.29 -48.91
C ASP A 13 4.79 -25.34 -47.40
N LEU A 14 3.97 -26.30 -46.99
CA LEU A 14 3.63 -26.48 -45.57
C LEU A 14 4.82 -27.00 -44.75
N ARG A 15 5.79 -27.69 -45.37
CA ARG A 15 7.01 -28.14 -44.69
C ARG A 15 7.86 -26.95 -44.27
N ASP A 16 7.98 -25.93 -45.11
CA ASP A 16 8.66 -24.68 -44.76
C ASP A 16 8.00 -23.98 -43.56
N PHE A 17 6.67 -23.96 -43.51
CA PHE A 17 5.90 -23.41 -42.39
C PHE A 17 6.12 -24.20 -41.09
N ILE A 18 6.02 -25.54 -41.13
CA ILE A 18 6.22 -26.38 -39.93
C ILE A 18 7.64 -26.18 -39.36
N ARG A 19 8.65 -26.08 -40.23
CA ARG A 19 10.03 -25.81 -39.80
C ARG A 19 10.20 -24.44 -39.14
N LEU A 20 9.48 -23.41 -39.59
CA LEU A 20 9.45 -22.10 -38.94
C LEU A 20 8.85 -22.20 -37.53
N ILE A 21 7.73 -22.91 -37.38
CA ILE A 21 7.07 -23.13 -36.09
C ILE A 21 7.98 -23.91 -35.12
N LEU A 22 8.68 -24.94 -35.60
CA LEU A 22 9.67 -25.67 -34.81
C LEU A 22 10.85 -24.78 -34.39
N ALA A 23 11.34 -23.92 -35.29
CA ALA A 23 12.40 -22.97 -34.96
C ALA A 23 11.95 -21.97 -33.89
N PHE A 24 10.71 -21.47 -34.00
CA PHE A 24 10.10 -20.59 -33.00
C PHE A 24 9.98 -21.26 -31.63
N PHE A 25 9.53 -22.52 -31.56
CA PHE A 25 9.50 -23.29 -30.32
C PHE A 25 10.90 -23.43 -29.69
N LEU A 26 11.93 -23.71 -30.49
CA LEU A 26 13.31 -23.82 -30.00
C LEU A 26 13.84 -22.46 -29.48
N CYS A 27 13.47 -21.34 -30.11
CA CYS A 27 13.76 -20.00 -29.57
C CYS A 27 13.10 -19.80 -28.19
N LEU A 28 11.84 -20.22 -28.00
CA LEU A 28 11.17 -20.13 -26.71
C LEU A 28 11.83 -21.03 -25.65
N CYS A 29 12.32 -22.22 -26.02
CA CYS A 29 13.09 -23.08 -25.13
C CYS A 29 14.41 -22.41 -24.70
N LEU A 30 15.10 -21.72 -25.62
CA LEU A 30 16.30 -20.94 -25.31
C LEU A 30 15.98 -19.80 -24.33
N MET A 31 14.83 -19.12 -24.51
CA MET A 31 14.33 -18.11 -23.57
C MET A 31 14.02 -18.69 -22.20
N SER A 32 13.44 -19.90 -22.12
CA SER A 32 13.21 -20.61 -20.86
C SER A 32 14.52 -20.89 -20.12
N LEU A 33 15.58 -21.26 -20.85
CA LEU A 33 16.89 -21.50 -20.26
C LEU A 33 17.50 -20.20 -19.73
N TYR A 34 17.39 -19.10 -20.48
CA TYR A 34 17.79 -17.77 -20.02
C TYR A 34 17.06 -17.39 -18.72
N GLN A 35 15.73 -17.50 -18.68
CA GLN A 35 14.92 -17.17 -17.50
C GLN A 35 15.38 -17.96 -16.27
N ASN A 36 15.44 -19.30 -16.38
CA ASN A 36 15.76 -20.15 -15.23
C ASN A 36 17.23 -20.00 -14.78
N THR A 37 18.15 -19.69 -15.70
CA THR A 37 19.54 -19.38 -15.34
C THR A 37 19.59 -18.10 -14.50
N ARG A 38 18.92 -17.04 -14.93
CA ARG A 38 18.87 -15.77 -14.19
C ARG A 38 18.22 -15.93 -12.82
N LEU A 39 17.13 -16.69 -12.74
CA LEU A 39 16.43 -16.98 -11.49
C LEU A 39 17.24 -17.84 -10.52
N TYR A 40 18.02 -18.81 -11.02
CA TYR A 40 18.94 -19.60 -10.19
C TYR A 40 20.02 -18.74 -9.53
N TRP A 41 20.67 -17.87 -10.33
CA TRP A 41 21.67 -16.92 -9.82
C TRP A 41 21.08 -15.87 -8.89
N ALA A 42 19.81 -15.56 -9.06
CA ALA A 42 19.08 -14.68 -8.17
C ALA A 42 18.64 -15.34 -6.85
N GLY A 43 18.87 -16.65 -6.67
CA GLY A 43 18.42 -17.37 -5.47
C GLY A 43 16.91 -17.64 -5.47
N VAL A 44 16.24 -17.62 -6.63
CA VAL A 44 14.81 -17.95 -6.75
C VAL A 44 14.60 -19.46 -6.97
N LEU A 45 15.53 -20.12 -7.66
CA LEU A 45 15.44 -21.54 -8.02
C LEU A 45 16.58 -22.36 -7.40
N ASP A 46 16.28 -23.61 -7.06
CA ASP A 46 17.27 -24.57 -6.56
C ASP A 46 18.19 -25.09 -7.68
N GLY A 47 17.74 -25.03 -8.93
CA GLY A 47 18.52 -25.43 -10.11
C GLY A 47 17.94 -24.85 -11.40
N VAL A 48 18.76 -24.80 -12.45
CA VAL A 48 18.38 -24.25 -13.77
C VAL A 48 17.40 -25.16 -14.51
N ILE A 49 17.64 -26.47 -14.49
CA ILE A 49 16.73 -27.47 -15.05
C ILE A 49 15.97 -28.10 -13.88
N ASN A 50 14.74 -27.64 -13.68
CA ASN A 50 13.86 -28.09 -12.61
C ASN A 50 12.45 -28.32 -13.15
N LYS A 51 11.50 -28.69 -12.27
CA LYS A 51 10.11 -28.91 -12.64
C LYS A 51 9.47 -27.68 -13.30
N SER A 52 9.76 -26.47 -12.81
CA SER A 52 9.25 -25.22 -13.38
C SER A 52 9.79 -24.96 -14.79
N PHE A 53 11.06 -25.26 -15.07
CA PHE A 53 11.65 -25.21 -16.41
C PHE A 53 10.92 -26.17 -17.37
N LEU A 54 10.72 -27.42 -16.95
CA LEU A 54 10.02 -28.42 -17.78
C LEU A 54 8.57 -28.00 -18.07
N LEU A 55 7.87 -27.49 -17.06
CA LEU A 55 6.50 -26.96 -17.22
C LEU A 55 6.47 -25.73 -18.14
N LEU A 56 7.47 -24.83 -18.04
CA LEU A 56 7.58 -23.67 -18.92
C LEU A 56 7.77 -24.09 -20.39
N VAL A 57 8.63 -25.07 -20.65
CA VAL A 57 8.83 -25.63 -21.99
C VAL A 57 7.53 -26.25 -22.52
N VAL A 58 6.79 -26.97 -21.68
CA VAL A 58 5.47 -27.51 -22.04
C VAL A 58 4.50 -26.37 -22.39
N HIS A 59 4.36 -25.33 -21.58
CA HIS A 59 3.49 -24.20 -21.90
C HIS A 59 3.92 -23.43 -23.16
N HIS A 60 5.22 -23.29 -23.43
CA HIS A 60 5.70 -22.73 -24.71
C HIS A 60 5.33 -23.58 -25.92
N LEU A 61 5.24 -24.90 -25.77
CA LEU A 61 4.76 -25.80 -26.82
C LEU A 61 3.27 -25.54 -27.11
N GLY A 62 2.46 -25.37 -26.06
CA GLY A 62 1.05 -25.01 -26.16
C GLY A 62 0.87 -23.67 -26.88
N PHE A 63 1.61 -22.64 -26.44
CA PHE A 63 1.61 -21.31 -27.06
C PHE A 63 2.03 -21.36 -28.54
N THR A 64 3.07 -22.13 -28.84
CA THR A 64 3.54 -22.32 -30.22
C THR A 64 2.49 -22.99 -31.09
N SER A 65 1.81 -24.01 -30.56
CA SER A 65 0.73 -24.72 -31.27
C SER A 65 -0.44 -23.79 -31.58
N LEU A 66 -0.83 -22.94 -30.61
CA LEU A 66 -1.86 -21.93 -30.79
C LEU A 66 -1.46 -20.89 -31.85
N SER A 67 -0.21 -20.39 -31.78
CA SER A 67 0.33 -19.45 -32.78
C SER A 67 0.35 -20.07 -34.17
N ALA A 68 0.74 -21.34 -34.29
CA ALA A 68 0.76 -22.05 -35.57
C ALA A 68 -0.65 -22.18 -36.17
N LEU A 69 -1.66 -22.46 -35.35
CA LEU A 69 -3.06 -22.55 -35.79
C LEU A 69 -3.56 -21.24 -36.38
N PHE A 70 -3.25 -20.10 -35.76
CA PHE A 70 -3.63 -18.78 -36.30
C PHE A 70 -2.82 -18.40 -37.54
N LEU A 71 -1.50 -18.64 -37.52
CA LEU A 71 -0.60 -18.18 -38.57
C LEU A 71 -0.68 -19.03 -39.85
N VAL A 72 -1.15 -20.29 -39.80
CA VAL A 72 -1.20 -21.14 -41.00
C VAL A 72 -2.18 -20.60 -42.06
N PHE A 73 -3.30 -20.02 -41.63
CA PHE A 73 -4.28 -19.42 -42.54
C PHE A 73 -3.69 -18.18 -43.22
N LEU A 74 -3.06 -17.30 -42.43
CA LEU A 74 -2.37 -16.11 -42.91
C LEU A 74 -1.23 -16.48 -43.87
N TYR A 75 -0.42 -17.48 -43.51
CA TYR A 75 0.67 -17.99 -44.33
C TYR A 75 0.17 -18.44 -45.71
N LYS A 76 -0.83 -19.34 -45.74
CA LYS A 76 -1.38 -19.87 -46.99
C LYS A 76 -1.98 -18.76 -47.86
N PHE A 77 -2.74 -17.84 -47.25
CA PHE A 77 -3.36 -16.73 -47.97
C PHE A 77 -2.32 -15.80 -48.62
N LEU A 78 -1.30 -15.37 -47.87
CA LEU A 78 -0.28 -14.47 -48.39
C LEU A 78 0.65 -15.13 -49.42
N GLU A 79 0.94 -16.42 -49.26
CA GLU A 79 1.75 -17.19 -50.23
C GLU A 79 0.99 -17.44 -51.55
N GLN A 80 -0.34 -17.42 -51.52
CA GLN A 80 -1.17 -17.41 -52.73
C GLN A 80 -1.06 -16.08 -53.49
N ILE A 81 -0.96 -14.95 -52.77
CA ILE A 81 -0.84 -13.61 -53.36
C ILE A 81 0.53 -13.42 -54.03
N LYS A 82 1.62 -13.67 -53.29
CA LYS A 82 2.98 -13.49 -53.80
C LYS A 82 3.91 -14.54 -53.19
N ALA A 83 4.71 -15.18 -54.04
CA ALA A 83 5.69 -16.16 -53.58
C ALA A 83 6.63 -15.54 -52.54
N ASN A 84 6.90 -16.29 -51.47
CA ASN A 84 7.71 -15.93 -50.31
C ASN A 84 7.13 -14.80 -49.43
N LEU A 85 5.95 -14.25 -49.74
CA LEU A 85 5.33 -13.22 -48.91
C LEU A 85 4.80 -13.81 -47.62
N GLY A 86 4.11 -14.96 -47.66
CA GLY A 86 3.61 -15.63 -46.46
C GLY A 86 4.75 -16.02 -45.53
N PHE A 87 5.81 -16.59 -46.09
CA PHE A 87 7.01 -16.94 -45.33
C PHE A 87 7.64 -15.73 -44.64
N LYS A 88 7.91 -14.64 -45.36
CA LYS A 88 8.52 -13.42 -44.80
C LYS A 88 7.63 -12.79 -43.72
N THR A 89 6.33 -12.68 -43.96
CA THR A 89 5.40 -12.09 -43.00
C THR A 89 5.34 -12.91 -41.71
N VAL A 90 5.23 -14.24 -41.82
CA VAL A 90 5.22 -15.11 -40.62
C VAL A 90 6.55 -15.02 -39.86
N VAL A 91 7.70 -14.98 -40.54
CA VAL A 91 9.00 -14.78 -39.88
C VAL A 91 9.02 -13.48 -39.08
N VAL A 92 8.58 -12.38 -39.69
CA VAL A 92 8.52 -11.07 -39.02
C VAL A 92 7.61 -11.12 -37.80
N LEU A 93 6.41 -11.69 -37.93
CA LEU A 93 5.46 -11.82 -36.82
C LEU A 93 6.03 -12.67 -35.67
N LEU A 94 6.63 -13.83 -35.98
CA LEU A 94 7.23 -14.69 -34.95
C LEU A 94 8.42 -14.02 -34.26
N VAL A 95 9.26 -13.27 -34.99
CA VAL A 95 10.35 -12.49 -34.41
C VAL A 95 9.82 -11.38 -33.51
N LEU A 96 8.76 -10.67 -33.90
CA LEU A 96 8.11 -9.67 -33.05
C LEU A 96 7.56 -10.31 -31.76
N VAL A 97 6.90 -11.46 -31.87
CA VAL A 97 6.41 -12.22 -30.70
C VAL A 97 7.58 -12.66 -29.79
N LEU A 98 8.70 -13.11 -30.35
CA LEU A 98 9.91 -13.41 -29.56
C LEU A 98 10.49 -12.17 -28.89
N GLY A 99 10.47 -11.01 -29.56
CA GLY A 99 10.90 -9.74 -28.99
C GLY A 99 10.06 -9.34 -27.77
N VAL A 100 8.73 -9.45 -27.90
CA VAL A 100 7.78 -9.21 -26.80
C VAL A 100 7.99 -10.21 -25.68
N GLU A 101 8.04 -11.52 -25.96
CA GLU A 101 8.28 -12.55 -24.94
C GLU A 101 9.62 -12.32 -24.22
N GLY A 102 10.66 -11.93 -24.95
CA GLY A 102 11.97 -11.59 -24.38
C GLY A 102 11.91 -10.41 -23.41
N MET A 103 11.23 -9.34 -23.82
CA MET A 103 11.00 -8.16 -22.97
C MET A 103 10.18 -8.50 -21.72
N LEU A 104 9.09 -9.27 -21.86
CA LEU A 104 8.26 -9.69 -20.74
C LEU A 104 9.00 -10.65 -19.79
N THR A 105 9.84 -11.54 -20.33
CA THR A 105 10.71 -12.42 -19.55
C THR A 105 11.73 -11.62 -18.75
N LYS A 106 12.34 -10.58 -19.35
CA LYS A 106 13.25 -9.68 -18.65
C LYS A 106 12.56 -8.96 -17.51
N TYR A 107 11.37 -8.41 -17.76
CA TYR A 107 10.56 -7.78 -16.71
C TYR A 107 10.30 -8.75 -15.55
N TYR A 108 9.87 -9.97 -15.84
CA TYR A 108 9.63 -10.98 -14.81
C TYR A 108 10.89 -11.34 -14.02
N VAL A 109 12.05 -11.44 -14.68
CA VAL A 109 13.34 -11.74 -14.02
C VAL A 109 13.78 -10.61 -13.10
N ASP A 110 13.47 -9.36 -13.44
CA ASP A 110 13.86 -8.20 -12.63
C ASP A 110 12.89 -7.90 -11.48
N ASN A 111 11.59 -8.18 -11.68
CA ASN A 111 10.53 -7.75 -10.76
C ASN A 111 9.86 -8.92 -10.02
N TYR A 112 10.16 -10.16 -10.40
CA TYR A 112 9.48 -11.39 -9.93
C TYR A 112 7.95 -11.39 -10.08
N GLU A 113 7.41 -10.45 -10.86
CA GLU A 113 5.99 -10.27 -11.14
C GLU A 113 5.77 -10.30 -12.67
N ILE A 114 4.68 -10.92 -13.11
CA ILE A 114 4.30 -11.00 -14.52
C ILE A 114 3.35 -9.86 -14.88
N LEU A 115 3.52 -9.28 -16.07
CA LEU A 115 2.59 -8.27 -16.56
C LEU A 115 1.25 -8.92 -16.94
N GLY A 116 0.16 -8.32 -16.50
CA GLY A 116 -1.21 -8.78 -16.74
C GLY A 116 -2.19 -7.63 -16.89
N ALA A 117 -3.41 -7.78 -16.35
CA ALA A 117 -4.40 -6.71 -16.29
C ALA A 117 -3.82 -5.47 -15.58
N GLY A 118 -4.10 -4.27 -16.10
CA GLY A 118 -3.53 -3.01 -15.57
C GLY A 118 -2.01 -2.84 -15.74
N TYR A 119 -1.37 -3.51 -16.71
CA TYR A 119 0.09 -3.48 -16.92
C TYR A 119 0.68 -2.07 -17.10
N THR A 120 -0.10 -1.08 -17.53
CA THR A 120 0.35 0.30 -17.72
C THR A 120 0.83 0.92 -16.41
N GLU A 121 0.12 0.69 -15.31
CA GLU A 121 0.49 1.17 -13.99
C GLU A 121 1.69 0.39 -13.42
N GLN A 122 1.74 -0.93 -13.66
CA GLN A 122 2.89 -1.76 -13.28
C GLN A 122 4.18 -1.28 -13.98
N LEU A 123 4.10 -0.92 -15.26
CA LEU A 123 5.21 -0.38 -16.02
C LEU A 123 5.63 1.01 -15.52
N LYS A 124 4.69 1.89 -15.17
CA LYS A 124 5.05 3.20 -14.60
C LYS A 124 5.75 3.05 -13.25
N ARG A 125 5.22 2.19 -12.37
CA ARG A 125 5.74 1.99 -11.02
C ARG A 125 7.19 1.48 -10.99
N ASN A 126 7.54 0.57 -11.90
CA ASN A 126 8.83 -0.11 -11.88
C ASN A 126 9.82 0.44 -12.91
N ASN A 127 9.67 1.71 -13.34
CA ASN A 127 10.46 2.31 -14.43
C ASN A 127 10.51 1.43 -15.71
N GLY A 128 9.42 0.72 -15.98
CA GLY A 128 9.27 -0.27 -17.04
C GLY A 128 9.37 0.32 -18.45
N LEU A 129 9.33 1.64 -18.62
CA LEU A 129 9.68 2.26 -19.91
C LEU A 129 11.12 1.92 -20.34
N SER A 130 12.01 1.67 -19.39
CA SER A 130 13.38 1.21 -19.67
C SER A 130 13.43 -0.18 -20.33
N LEU A 131 12.37 -0.99 -20.21
CA LEU A 131 12.30 -2.30 -20.88
C LEU A 131 12.37 -2.19 -22.39
N PHE A 132 11.81 -1.11 -22.97
CA PHE A 132 11.80 -0.90 -24.41
C PHE A 132 13.21 -0.70 -24.98
N TYR A 133 14.19 -0.27 -24.17
CA TYR A 133 15.60 -0.20 -24.60
C TYR A 133 16.18 -1.58 -24.94
N TYR A 134 15.64 -2.65 -24.36
CA TYR A 134 16.10 -4.01 -24.62
C TYR A 134 15.39 -4.65 -25.83
N LEU A 135 14.29 -4.06 -26.32
CA LEU A 135 13.52 -4.63 -27.43
C LEU A 135 14.37 -4.81 -28.71
N PRO A 136 15.19 -3.85 -29.17
CA PRO A 136 16.06 -4.05 -30.33
C PRO A 136 17.04 -5.20 -30.16
N ALA A 137 17.57 -5.40 -28.95
CA ALA A 137 18.47 -6.51 -28.63
C ALA A 137 17.73 -7.85 -28.73
N PHE A 138 16.55 -7.98 -28.12
CA PHE A 138 15.74 -9.20 -28.20
C PHE A 138 15.31 -9.51 -29.64
N LEU A 139 14.97 -8.49 -30.45
CA LEU A 139 14.68 -8.67 -31.86
C LEU A 139 15.90 -9.15 -32.64
N PHE A 140 17.07 -8.55 -32.44
CA PHE A 140 18.32 -8.97 -33.09
C PHE A 140 18.66 -10.43 -32.76
N PHE A 141 18.70 -10.79 -31.47
CA PHE A 141 18.96 -12.17 -31.05
C PHE A 141 17.86 -13.13 -31.51
N GLY A 142 16.60 -12.68 -31.54
CA GLY A 142 15.47 -13.43 -32.07
C GLY A 142 15.63 -13.77 -33.54
N VAL A 143 16.04 -12.81 -34.38
CA VAL A 143 16.34 -13.04 -35.81
C VAL A 143 17.48 -14.05 -35.97
N VAL A 144 18.58 -13.86 -35.25
CA VAL A 144 19.75 -14.75 -35.32
C VAL A 144 19.39 -16.17 -34.88
N ALA A 145 18.72 -16.33 -33.73
CA ALA A 145 18.29 -17.62 -33.21
C ALA A 145 17.29 -18.30 -34.16
N MET A 146 16.32 -17.56 -34.68
CA MET A 146 15.34 -18.09 -35.64
C MET A 146 16.03 -18.60 -36.91
N TYR A 147 17.01 -17.85 -37.43
CA TYR A 147 17.79 -18.27 -38.60
C TYR A 147 18.58 -19.56 -38.33
N LEU A 148 19.29 -19.63 -37.20
CA LEU A 148 20.10 -20.79 -36.80
C LEU A 148 19.22 -22.03 -36.60
N PHE A 149 18.12 -21.90 -35.84
CA PHE A 149 17.22 -23.02 -35.60
C PHE A 149 16.44 -23.43 -36.84
N TYR A 150 16.03 -22.51 -37.71
CA TYR A 150 15.40 -22.87 -38.99
C TYR A 150 16.36 -23.68 -39.88
N ARG A 151 17.66 -23.37 -39.85
CA ARG A 151 18.68 -24.18 -40.55
C ARG A 151 18.82 -25.56 -39.90
N ALA A 152 18.86 -25.63 -38.58
CA ALA A 152 18.97 -26.88 -37.82
C ALA A 152 17.76 -27.81 -38.02
N THR A 153 16.54 -27.26 -38.15
CA THR A 153 15.30 -28.05 -38.33
C THR A 153 15.25 -28.81 -39.65
N THR A 154 16.10 -28.50 -40.63
CA THR A 154 16.19 -29.27 -41.90
C THR A 154 16.41 -30.76 -41.63
N ASN A 155 17.36 -31.07 -40.75
CA ASN A 155 17.75 -32.45 -40.44
C ASN A 155 16.73 -33.13 -39.52
N ILE A 156 16.09 -32.34 -38.65
CA ILE A 156 15.13 -32.84 -37.64
C ILE A 156 13.77 -33.12 -38.28
N TYR A 157 13.34 -32.32 -39.26
CA TYR A 157 12.05 -32.47 -39.92
C TYR A 157 11.93 -33.82 -40.65
N ASP A 158 12.99 -34.27 -41.30
CA ASP A 158 12.98 -35.55 -42.04
C ASP A 158 12.90 -36.76 -41.11
N LEU A 159 13.34 -36.60 -39.87
CA LEU A 159 13.16 -37.58 -38.79
C LEU A 159 11.73 -37.54 -38.23
N ILE A 160 11.21 -36.35 -37.91
CA ILE A 160 9.89 -36.15 -37.33
C ILE A 160 8.76 -36.58 -38.29
N SER A 161 8.88 -36.23 -39.58
CA SER A 161 7.84 -36.49 -40.59
C SER A 161 7.64 -37.99 -40.89
N ARG A 162 8.57 -38.86 -40.48
CA ARG A 162 8.47 -40.32 -40.64
C ARG A 162 7.84 -41.01 -39.43
N MET A 163 7.59 -40.28 -38.34
CA MET A 163 7.08 -40.82 -37.08
C MET A 163 5.59 -40.48 -36.91
N TYR A 164 4.70 -41.36 -37.37
CA TYR A 164 3.27 -41.31 -37.02
C TYR A 164 2.97 -41.24 -35.49
N PRO A 165 3.82 -41.78 -34.58
CA PRO A 165 3.63 -41.58 -33.14
C PRO A 165 3.93 -40.14 -32.65
N PHE A 166 4.70 -39.36 -33.40
CA PHE A 166 5.16 -38.04 -32.95
C PHE A 166 4.03 -37.01 -32.90
N THR A 167 3.10 -37.05 -33.85
CA THR A 167 1.90 -36.19 -33.84
C THR A 167 1.00 -36.51 -32.65
N ILE A 168 0.86 -37.78 -32.28
CA ILE A 168 0.13 -38.19 -31.07
C ILE A 168 0.84 -37.63 -29.83
N ILE A 169 2.16 -37.79 -29.72
CA ILE A 169 2.94 -37.23 -28.60
C ILE A 169 2.79 -35.71 -28.52
N LEU A 170 2.91 -34.99 -29.64
CA LEU A 170 2.77 -33.54 -29.70
C LEU A 170 1.36 -33.09 -29.29
N PHE A 171 0.33 -33.81 -29.74
CA PHE A 171 -1.06 -33.55 -29.37
C PHE A 171 -1.33 -33.88 -27.89
N SER A 172 -0.76 -34.96 -27.37
CA SER A 172 -0.82 -35.30 -25.95
C SER A 172 -0.11 -34.27 -25.08
N LEU A 173 1.06 -33.76 -25.51
CA LEU A 173 1.75 -32.67 -24.82
C LEU A 173 0.95 -31.36 -24.90
N PHE A 174 0.31 -31.07 -26.03
CA PHE A 174 -0.60 -29.94 -26.16
C PHE A 174 -1.80 -30.07 -25.21
N LEU A 175 -2.46 -31.23 -25.15
CA LEU A 175 -3.52 -31.51 -24.17
C LEU A 175 -3.01 -31.35 -22.74
N ALA A 176 -1.78 -31.79 -22.46
CA ALA A 176 -1.16 -31.59 -21.16
C ALA A 176 -1.07 -30.10 -20.82
N THR A 177 -0.77 -29.20 -21.77
CA THR A 177 -0.71 -27.74 -21.51
C THR A 177 -2.03 -27.13 -21.03
N LEU A 178 -3.16 -27.74 -21.40
CA LEU A 178 -4.48 -27.27 -20.98
C LEU A 178 -4.80 -27.67 -19.54
N ILE A 179 -4.08 -28.66 -19.01
CA ILE A 179 -4.33 -29.27 -17.69
C ILE A 179 -3.16 -28.97 -16.72
N THR A 180 -1.97 -28.67 -17.24
CA THR A 180 -0.78 -28.40 -16.41
C THR A 180 -0.91 -27.07 -15.70
N ARG A 181 -0.56 -27.10 -14.41
CA ARG A 181 -0.63 -25.95 -13.52
C ARG A 181 0.29 -24.82 -13.98
N LYS A 182 -0.29 -23.61 -14.02
CA LYS A 182 0.40 -22.36 -14.30
C LYS A 182 0.68 -21.60 -13.00
N ASN A 183 1.92 -21.17 -12.84
CA ASN A 183 2.40 -20.26 -11.82
C ASN A 183 3.22 -19.17 -12.55
N PRO A 184 3.49 -18.02 -11.92
CA PRO A 184 4.23 -16.94 -12.56
C PRO A 184 5.56 -17.36 -13.20
N VAL A 185 6.26 -18.32 -12.59
CA VAL A 185 7.55 -18.83 -13.08
C VAL A 185 7.46 -19.70 -14.32
N ASN A 186 6.36 -20.43 -14.53
CA ASN A 186 6.27 -21.46 -15.57
C ASN A 186 5.29 -21.14 -16.70
N GLU A 187 4.64 -19.97 -16.69
CA GLU A 187 3.72 -19.55 -17.73
C GLU A 187 4.42 -18.74 -18.85
N ASN A 188 3.96 -18.92 -20.10
CA ASN A 188 4.36 -18.06 -21.22
C ASN A 188 3.82 -16.64 -21.01
N LYS A 189 4.72 -15.65 -20.99
CA LYS A 189 4.40 -14.30 -20.52
C LYS A 189 3.51 -13.54 -21.50
N THR A 190 3.74 -13.73 -22.80
CA THR A 190 2.91 -13.14 -23.87
C THR A 190 1.49 -13.69 -23.79
N GLN A 191 1.33 -15.00 -23.65
CA GLN A 191 0.01 -15.63 -23.49
C GLN A 191 -0.72 -15.09 -22.26
N HIS A 192 -0.03 -14.99 -21.12
CA HIS A 192 -0.59 -14.43 -19.88
C HIS A 192 -1.08 -13.00 -20.09
N LEU A 193 -0.23 -12.12 -20.64
CA LEU A 193 -0.58 -10.72 -20.86
C LEU A 193 -1.80 -10.58 -21.78
N VAL A 194 -1.80 -11.29 -22.92
CA VAL A 194 -2.90 -11.23 -23.90
C VAL A 194 -4.20 -11.76 -23.28
N TYR A 195 -4.15 -12.89 -22.57
CA TYR A 195 -5.31 -13.49 -21.93
C TYR A 195 -5.95 -12.53 -20.90
N HIS A 196 -5.15 -12.00 -19.97
CA HIS A 196 -5.68 -11.11 -18.93
C HIS A 196 -6.11 -9.74 -19.45
N SER A 197 -5.44 -9.20 -20.47
CA SER A 197 -5.88 -7.96 -21.12
C SER A 197 -7.22 -8.13 -21.86
N ALA A 198 -7.40 -9.29 -22.52
CA ALA A 198 -8.65 -9.61 -23.19
C ALA A 198 -9.80 -9.84 -22.20
N GLU A 199 -9.53 -10.56 -21.11
CA GLU A 199 -10.49 -10.82 -20.03
C GLU A 199 -10.94 -9.51 -19.36
N GLU A 200 -10.00 -8.61 -19.03
CA GLU A 200 -10.29 -7.29 -18.48
C GLU A 200 -11.14 -6.44 -19.43
N SER A 201 -10.86 -6.49 -20.74
CA SER A 201 -11.60 -5.73 -21.75
C SER A 201 -13.04 -6.24 -21.98
N LEU A 202 -13.32 -7.50 -21.63
CA LEU A 202 -14.62 -8.14 -21.83
C LEU A 202 -15.49 -8.12 -20.56
N ASP A 203 -14.92 -7.80 -19.39
CA ASP A 203 -15.59 -7.88 -18.11
C ASP A 203 -16.19 -6.53 -17.70
N PHE A 204 -17.40 -6.25 -18.19
CA PHE A 204 -18.21 -5.10 -17.78
C PHE A 204 -18.80 -5.35 -16.40
N ASN A 205 -18.00 -5.17 -15.34
CA ASN A 205 -18.39 -5.34 -13.93
C ASN A 205 -19.42 -4.29 -13.47
N LYS A 206 -20.61 -4.28 -14.08
CA LYS A 206 -21.70 -3.39 -13.73
C LYS A 206 -22.52 -4.02 -12.61
N TYR A 207 -22.82 -3.24 -11.57
CA TYR A 207 -23.74 -3.67 -10.52
C TYR A 207 -25.18 -3.70 -11.07
N GLU A 208 -25.77 -4.89 -11.08
CA GLU A 208 -27.15 -5.15 -11.54
C GLU A 208 -28.09 -5.51 -10.37
N GLY A 209 -27.61 -5.44 -9.13
CA GLY A 209 -28.41 -5.71 -7.94
C GLY A 209 -29.50 -4.66 -7.69
N GLN A 210 -30.54 -5.06 -6.97
CA GLN A 210 -31.66 -4.20 -6.59
C GLN A 210 -31.38 -3.40 -5.32
N GLU A 211 -30.49 -3.89 -4.45
CA GLU A 211 -30.15 -3.26 -3.18
C GLU A 211 -29.38 -1.96 -3.42
N GLU A 212 -29.84 -0.86 -2.81
CA GLU A 212 -29.19 0.44 -2.88
C GLU A 212 -27.87 0.47 -2.09
N TYR A 213 -27.78 -0.29 -1.00
CA TYR A 213 -26.61 -0.40 -0.12
C TYR A 213 -26.17 -1.86 0.02
N PRO A 214 -25.55 -2.46 -1.02
CA PRO A 214 -25.29 -3.91 -1.08
C PRO A 214 -24.32 -4.46 -0.02
N LEU A 215 -23.54 -3.60 0.66
CA LEU A 215 -22.65 -4.00 1.75
C LEU A 215 -23.26 -3.80 3.14
N LEU A 216 -24.43 -3.15 3.25
CA LEU A 216 -25.06 -2.84 4.52
C LEU A 216 -25.57 -4.12 5.19
N LYS A 217 -25.09 -4.40 6.40
CA LYS A 217 -25.47 -5.58 7.19
C LYS A 217 -25.66 -5.21 8.66
N GLN A 218 -26.44 -6.01 9.39
CA GLN A 218 -26.52 -5.91 10.84
C GLN A 218 -25.15 -6.25 11.44
N PHE A 219 -24.69 -5.45 12.40
CA PHE A 219 -23.48 -5.76 13.15
C PHE A 219 -23.84 -6.51 14.43
N GLU A 220 -23.20 -7.67 14.62
CA GLU A 220 -23.28 -8.46 15.84
C GLU A 220 -21.89 -8.46 16.49
N PRO A 221 -21.67 -7.68 17.57
CA PRO A 221 -20.36 -7.59 18.21
C PRO A 221 -19.95 -8.93 18.82
N SER A 222 -18.72 -9.36 18.52
CA SER A 222 -18.11 -10.54 19.15
C SER A 222 -17.43 -10.17 20.47
N ALA A 223 -17.62 -11.00 21.49
CA ALA A 223 -16.90 -10.89 22.76
C ALA A 223 -15.73 -11.89 22.86
N GLU A 224 -15.43 -12.66 21.79
CA GLU A 224 -14.46 -13.76 21.87
C GLU A 224 -13.04 -13.28 22.21
N LEU A 225 -12.58 -12.13 21.68
CA LEU A 225 -11.28 -11.57 22.06
C LEU A 225 -11.23 -11.10 23.53
N ALA A 226 -12.38 -10.81 24.15
CA ALA A 226 -12.43 -10.36 25.54
C ALA A 226 -11.88 -11.41 26.51
N ASP A 227 -12.03 -12.69 26.20
CA ASP A 227 -11.60 -13.76 27.10
C ASP A 227 -10.07 -13.85 27.28
N TYR A 228 -9.28 -13.18 26.42
CA TYR A 228 -7.82 -13.26 26.45
C TYR A 228 -7.14 -12.22 27.36
N PHE A 229 -7.84 -11.19 27.84
CA PHE A 229 -7.22 -10.10 28.62
C PHE A 229 -7.84 -9.92 30.00
N GLN A 230 -7.07 -9.29 30.89
CA GLN A 230 -7.49 -8.80 32.20
C GLN A 230 -7.72 -7.29 32.09
N TYR A 231 -8.98 -6.89 31.96
CA TYR A 231 -9.34 -5.48 31.77
C TYR A 231 -9.28 -4.66 33.05
N LYS A 232 -9.00 -3.37 32.88
CA LYS A 232 -9.15 -2.35 33.90
C LYS A 232 -10.50 -1.66 33.74
N GLU A 233 -10.88 -0.82 34.70
CA GLU A 233 -12.09 0.00 34.58
C GLU A 233 -12.01 0.97 33.39
N GLN A 234 -10.82 1.55 33.17
CA GLN A 234 -10.56 2.45 32.05
C GLN A 234 -10.30 1.68 30.76
N PRO A 235 -10.87 2.11 29.61
CA PRO A 235 -10.60 1.50 28.32
C PRO A 235 -9.10 1.46 27.99
N PRO A 236 -8.61 0.40 27.32
CA PRO A 236 -7.21 0.29 26.97
C PRO A 236 -6.82 1.30 25.89
N ASN A 237 -5.58 1.79 25.96
CA ASN A 237 -4.95 2.48 24.84
C ASN A 237 -4.65 1.47 23.73
N LEU A 238 -4.71 1.93 22.49
CA LEU A 238 -4.43 1.12 21.30
C LEU A 238 -3.20 1.65 20.59
N VAL A 239 -2.27 0.77 20.23
CA VAL A 239 -1.09 1.12 19.43
C VAL A 239 -1.04 0.20 18.23
N LEU A 240 -1.34 0.71 17.04
CA LEU A 240 -1.29 -0.04 15.78
C LEU A 240 0.03 0.26 15.07
N ILE A 241 0.86 -0.76 14.86
CA ILE A 241 2.11 -0.66 14.09
C ILE A 241 1.94 -1.45 12.78
N VAL A 242 1.95 -0.73 11.66
CA VAL A 242 1.90 -1.29 10.31
C VAL A 242 3.30 -1.24 9.70
N MET A 243 3.86 -2.42 9.45
CA MET A 243 5.21 -2.59 8.92
C MET A 243 5.22 -2.61 7.40
N ASP A 244 5.92 -1.68 6.75
CA ASP A 244 5.84 -1.61 5.29
C ASP A 244 6.57 -2.77 4.62
N GLY A 245 5.86 -3.62 3.87
CA GLY A 245 6.50 -4.72 3.17
C GLY A 245 7.02 -5.86 4.05
N VAL A 246 6.61 -5.96 5.31
CA VAL A 246 7.02 -7.08 6.18
C VAL A 246 5.95 -8.16 6.18
N GLY A 247 6.21 -9.28 5.51
CA GLY A 247 5.30 -10.44 5.50
C GLY A 247 5.70 -11.58 6.44
N SER A 248 4.93 -12.67 6.35
CA SER A 248 5.11 -13.88 7.16
C SER A 248 6.39 -14.66 6.85
N ASP A 249 7.14 -14.27 5.81
CA ASP A 249 8.47 -14.81 5.51
C ASP A 249 9.52 -14.43 6.56
N PHE A 250 9.29 -13.32 7.29
CA PHE A 250 10.22 -12.79 8.28
C PHE A 250 9.73 -12.94 9.71
N VAL A 251 8.41 -12.93 9.94
CA VAL A 251 7.80 -12.99 11.28
C VAL A 251 6.85 -14.17 11.36
N GLY A 252 7.25 -15.19 12.12
CA GLY A 252 6.45 -16.39 12.31
C GLY A 252 7.28 -17.62 12.69
N GLU A 253 6.64 -18.60 13.32
CA GLU A 253 7.33 -19.82 13.80
C GLU A 253 7.99 -20.61 12.67
N LYS A 254 7.34 -20.61 11.49
CA LYS A 254 7.78 -21.27 10.26
C LYS A 254 8.35 -20.30 9.22
N ALA A 255 8.63 -19.05 9.61
CA ALA A 255 9.17 -18.03 8.71
C ALA A 255 10.59 -18.40 8.25
N THR A 256 10.79 -18.42 6.93
CA THR A 256 12.07 -18.80 6.29
C THR A 256 13.22 -17.89 6.74
N TYR A 257 12.94 -16.60 6.92
CA TYR A 257 13.93 -15.56 7.21
C TYR A 257 13.80 -14.99 8.63
N LYS A 258 13.28 -15.78 9.59
CA LYS A 258 13.04 -15.33 10.98
C LYS A 258 14.24 -14.72 11.70
N ALA A 259 15.46 -15.13 11.31
CA ALA A 259 16.70 -14.60 11.88
C ALA A 259 16.91 -13.10 11.64
N PHE A 260 16.21 -12.51 10.68
CA PHE A 260 16.31 -11.09 10.31
C PHE A 260 15.28 -10.19 10.98
N MET A 261 14.32 -10.76 11.74
CA MET A 261 13.43 -10.02 12.63
C MET A 261 13.36 -10.68 14.02
N PRO A 262 14.49 -10.78 14.73
CA PRO A 262 14.58 -11.56 15.97
C PRO A 262 13.67 -11.03 17.09
N TYR A 263 13.51 -9.72 17.24
CA TYR A 263 12.70 -9.14 18.31
C TYR A 263 11.22 -9.48 18.15
N LEU A 264 10.65 -9.29 16.96
CA LEU A 264 9.25 -9.63 16.70
C LEU A 264 8.99 -11.13 16.84
N ASN A 265 9.92 -11.97 16.39
CA ASN A 265 9.80 -13.42 16.57
C ASN A 265 9.90 -13.85 18.04
N GLU A 266 10.65 -13.14 18.88
CA GLU A 266 10.60 -13.35 20.33
C GLU A 266 9.27 -12.87 20.92
N LEU A 267 8.79 -11.72 20.46
CA LEU A 267 7.56 -11.08 20.94
C LEU A 267 6.33 -11.96 20.72
N ILE A 268 6.30 -12.78 19.67
CA ILE A 268 5.25 -13.80 19.43
C ILE A 268 5.02 -14.68 20.67
N ASN A 269 6.05 -15.01 21.45
CA ASN A 269 5.91 -15.82 22.67
C ASN A 269 5.29 -15.08 23.86
N LYS A 270 4.98 -13.79 23.71
CA LYS A 270 4.36 -12.93 24.72
C LYS A 270 3.03 -12.33 24.22
N SER A 271 2.51 -12.83 23.08
CA SER A 271 1.40 -12.24 22.34
C SER A 271 0.33 -13.26 21.98
N LEU A 272 -0.86 -12.78 21.65
CA LEU A 272 -1.76 -13.50 20.76
C LEU A 272 -1.19 -13.40 19.35
N TYR A 273 -1.08 -14.51 18.63
CA TYR A 273 -0.51 -14.55 17.28
C TYR A 273 -1.42 -15.32 16.33
N TRP A 274 -1.74 -14.70 15.20
CA TRP A 274 -2.47 -15.31 14.08
C TRP A 274 -1.48 -15.71 12.99
N PRO A 275 -1.11 -17.00 12.88
CA PRO A 275 -0.21 -17.48 11.81
C PRO A 275 -0.84 -17.41 10.41
N HIS A 276 -2.15 -17.17 10.32
CA HIS A 276 -2.92 -17.17 9.08
C HIS A 276 -3.61 -15.83 8.83
N ASN A 277 -2.87 -14.73 8.95
CA ASN A 277 -3.37 -13.41 8.59
C ASN A 277 -2.99 -13.02 7.14
N LEU A 278 -3.94 -12.39 6.45
CA LEU A 278 -3.76 -11.83 5.12
C LEU A 278 -3.97 -10.32 5.12
N SER A 279 -3.09 -9.57 4.48
CA SER A 279 -3.40 -8.23 4.05
C SER A 279 -4.44 -8.30 2.93
N ASN A 280 -5.47 -7.48 3.01
CA ASN A 280 -6.42 -7.34 1.91
C ASN A 280 -5.79 -6.64 0.70
N THR A 281 -4.56 -6.12 0.83
CA THR A 281 -3.93 -5.32 -0.20
C THR A 281 -2.48 -5.72 -0.46
N GLY A 282 -2.00 -5.42 -1.67
CA GLY A 282 -0.60 -5.52 -2.08
C GLY A 282 0.18 -4.21 -1.96
N GLU A 283 -0.38 -3.20 -1.28
CA GLU A 283 0.15 -1.84 -1.21
C GLU A 283 -0.02 -1.20 0.18
N SER A 284 1.05 -0.55 0.64
CA SER A 284 1.16 0.12 1.94
C SER A 284 -0.03 1.01 2.29
N THR A 285 -0.31 2.01 1.46
CA THR A 285 -1.34 3.02 1.73
C THR A 285 -2.74 2.46 1.67
N ALA A 286 -2.98 1.46 0.82
CA ALA A 286 -4.28 0.80 0.72
C ALA A 286 -4.55 -0.12 1.92
N SER A 287 -3.51 -0.61 2.60
CA SER A 287 -3.68 -1.44 3.80
C SER A 287 -4.33 -0.67 4.96
N ILE A 288 -4.11 0.65 5.06
CA ILE A 288 -4.64 1.48 6.15
C ILE A 288 -6.19 1.50 6.14
N PRO A 289 -6.89 1.90 5.05
CA PRO A 289 -8.35 1.80 4.98
C PRO A 289 -8.91 0.39 5.23
N SER A 290 -8.18 -0.66 4.83
CA SER A 290 -8.60 -2.03 5.12
C SER A 290 -8.52 -2.38 6.60
N ILE A 291 -7.44 -2.01 7.30
CA ILE A 291 -7.27 -2.30 8.74
C ILE A 291 -8.24 -1.46 9.57
N ILE A 292 -8.24 -0.14 9.37
CA ILE A 292 -8.93 0.79 10.27
C ILE A 292 -10.36 1.09 9.84
N GLY A 293 -10.80 0.62 8.67
CA GLY A 293 -12.15 0.89 8.18
C GLY A 293 -12.88 -0.36 7.70
N SER A 294 -12.18 -1.48 7.51
CA SER A 294 -12.74 -2.66 6.85
C SER A 294 -13.45 -2.31 5.53
N LEU A 295 -12.91 -1.34 4.80
CA LEU A 295 -13.55 -0.71 3.64
C LEU A 295 -13.29 -1.49 2.34
N PRO A 296 -14.14 -1.34 1.32
CA PRO A 296 -13.80 -1.77 -0.04
C PRO A 296 -12.60 -1.01 -0.59
N PHE A 297 -12.18 -1.31 -1.81
CA PHE A 297 -10.92 -0.81 -2.36
C PHE A 297 -11.08 0.39 -3.26
N GLY A 298 -12.21 0.53 -3.95
CA GLY A 298 -12.31 1.45 -5.08
C GLY A 298 -11.39 1.06 -6.24
N GLU A 299 -11.52 1.73 -7.39
CA GLU A 299 -10.73 1.38 -8.58
C GLU A 299 -9.27 1.84 -8.44
N GLU A 300 -9.05 3.08 -8.01
CA GLU A 300 -7.72 3.68 -7.84
C GLU A 300 -7.15 3.48 -6.43
N GLY A 301 -7.83 2.72 -5.56
CA GLY A 301 -7.55 2.64 -4.13
C GLY A 301 -8.41 3.61 -3.33
N PHE A 302 -8.78 3.22 -2.10
CA PHE A 302 -9.85 3.88 -1.37
C PHE A 302 -9.51 5.33 -1.00
N THR A 303 -8.25 5.58 -0.66
CA THR A 303 -7.74 6.92 -0.37
C THR A 303 -7.80 7.86 -1.57
N ASN A 304 -7.92 7.34 -2.79
CA ASN A 304 -7.99 8.12 -4.03
C ASN A 304 -9.43 8.42 -4.48
N ILE A 305 -10.45 8.08 -3.68
CA ILE A 305 -11.84 8.48 -3.97
C ILE A 305 -11.94 10.01 -3.82
N HIS A 306 -12.58 10.67 -4.79
CA HIS A 306 -12.63 12.13 -4.83
C HIS A 306 -13.54 12.73 -3.76
N GLU A 307 -14.72 12.14 -3.55
CA GLU A 307 -15.70 12.59 -2.55
C GLU A 307 -15.69 11.64 -1.34
N LYS A 308 -15.62 12.19 -0.12
CA LYS A 308 -15.76 11.41 1.13
C LYS A 308 -17.00 10.53 1.04
N THR A 309 -16.79 9.22 1.15
CA THR A 309 -17.87 8.25 1.25
C THR A 309 -18.47 8.23 2.65
N ASN A 310 -19.77 8.00 2.75
CA ASN A 310 -20.46 7.81 4.02
C ASN A 310 -20.14 6.42 4.54
N GLN A 311 -19.19 6.37 5.46
CA GLN A 311 -18.57 5.18 6.02
C GLN A 311 -18.43 5.37 7.53
N TYR A 312 -18.20 4.29 8.26
CA TYR A 312 -17.95 4.33 9.69
C TYR A 312 -16.72 3.51 9.99
N THR A 313 -15.65 4.14 10.46
CA THR A 313 -14.34 3.51 10.67
C THR A 313 -13.98 3.42 12.14
N LEU A 314 -12.83 2.81 12.44
CA LEU A 314 -12.30 2.72 13.79
C LEU A 314 -11.99 4.11 14.34
N ILE A 315 -11.57 5.06 13.50
CA ILE A 315 -11.31 6.43 13.97
C ILE A 315 -12.60 7.08 14.44
N GLU A 316 -13.67 7.01 13.65
CA GLU A 316 -14.98 7.56 14.01
C GLU A 316 -15.55 6.89 15.27
N LEU A 317 -15.49 5.55 15.35
CA LEU A 317 -15.87 4.80 16.54
C LEU A 317 -15.13 5.27 17.79
N LEU A 318 -13.82 5.48 17.69
CA LEU A 318 -12.99 5.90 18.81
C LEU A 318 -13.25 7.36 19.18
N ASN A 319 -13.41 8.26 18.21
CA ASN A 319 -13.75 9.66 18.43
C ASN A 319 -15.12 9.80 19.13
N ASP A 320 -16.13 9.03 18.72
CA ASP A 320 -17.46 8.97 19.36
C ASP A 320 -17.41 8.52 20.83
N ASN A 321 -16.32 7.85 21.23
CA ASN A 321 -16.08 7.35 22.58
C ASN A 321 -14.87 8.07 23.24
N GLU A 322 -14.60 9.32 22.85
CA GLU A 322 -13.65 10.25 23.49
C GLU A 322 -12.17 9.81 23.47
N PHE A 323 -11.77 8.97 22.51
CA PHE A 323 -10.36 8.64 22.32
C PHE A 323 -9.62 9.78 21.64
N HIS A 324 -8.36 9.97 22.05
CA HIS A 324 -7.42 10.76 21.25
C HIS A 324 -6.81 9.91 20.14
N THR A 325 -7.00 10.28 18.88
CA THR A 325 -6.49 9.50 17.74
C THR A 325 -5.31 10.18 17.04
N SER A 326 -4.25 9.44 16.75
CA SER A 326 -3.10 10.01 16.03
C SER A 326 -2.46 9.05 15.04
N PHE A 327 -1.95 9.61 13.95
CA PHE A 327 -1.25 8.88 12.89
C PHE A 327 0.17 9.42 12.72
N HIS A 328 1.15 8.53 12.70
CA HIS A 328 2.57 8.83 12.67
C HIS A 328 3.24 8.14 11.48
N PHE A 329 3.87 8.93 10.61
CA PHE A 329 4.54 8.46 9.40
C PHE A 329 5.79 9.29 9.10
N GLY A 330 6.93 8.63 8.91
CA GLY A 330 8.18 9.32 8.57
C GLY A 330 8.19 9.93 7.16
N GLY A 331 7.24 9.54 6.30
CA GLY A 331 7.17 9.92 4.90
C GLY A 331 6.11 10.99 4.58
N ASN A 332 5.92 11.24 3.28
CA ASN A 332 4.99 12.25 2.80
C ASN A 332 3.56 11.69 2.75
N ALA A 333 2.69 12.10 3.68
CA ALA A 333 1.30 11.65 3.73
C ALA A 333 0.44 12.16 2.55
N SER A 334 0.87 13.18 1.80
CA SER A 334 0.16 13.62 0.59
C SER A 334 0.22 12.60 -0.55
N LEU A 335 1.16 11.64 -0.50
CA LEU A 335 1.23 10.58 -1.51
C LEU A 335 0.04 9.64 -1.40
N ASN A 336 -0.53 9.26 -2.55
CA ASN A 336 -1.74 8.43 -2.64
C ASN A 336 -2.91 8.95 -1.79
N ASN A 337 -2.98 10.27 -1.56
CA ASN A 337 -4.05 10.91 -0.80
C ASN A 337 -4.26 10.36 0.63
N LEU A 338 -3.24 9.76 1.25
CA LEU A 338 -3.34 9.20 2.60
C LEU A 338 -3.71 10.28 3.63
N GLY A 339 -3.06 11.45 3.57
CA GLY A 339 -3.34 12.57 4.46
C GLY A 339 -4.73 13.17 4.26
N LYS A 340 -5.26 13.15 3.02
CA LYS A 340 -6.66 13.53 2.74
C LYS A 340 -7.62 12.56 3.41
N PHE A 341 -7.43 11.26 3.18
CA PHE A 341 -8.24 10.22 3.80
C PHE A 341 -8.24 10.34 5.34
N LEU A 342 -7.07 10.45 5.98
CA LEU A 342 -6.97 10.57 7.43
C LEU A 342 -7.63 11.83 7.98
N TYR A 343 -7.62 12.93 7.23
CA TYR A 343 -8.34 14.14 7.58
C TYR A 343 -9.86 13.98 7.43
N GLU A 344 -10.32 13.29 6.39
CA GLU A 344 -11.73 12.94 6.19
C GLU A 344 -12.24 11.99 7.28
N GLU A 345 -11.38 11.11 7.81
CA GLU A 345 -11.64 10.28 9.00
C GLU A 345 -11.55 11.04 10.33
N GLU A 346 -11.21 12.34 10.30
CA GLU A 346 -11.14 13.19 11.49
C GLU A 346 -10.12 12.70 12.53
N ILE A 347 -8.94 12.27 12.07
CA ILE A 347 -7.81 11.99 12.97
C ILE A 347 -7.44 13.27 13.75
N ASP A 348 -7.26 13.20 15.07
CA ASP A 348 -6.94 14.40 15.86
C ASP A 348 -5.55 14.95 15.55
N TYR A 349 -4.59 14.07 15.25
CA TYR A 349 -3.21 14.45 14.99
C TYR A 349 -2.55 13.61 13.88
N LEU A 350 -1.97 14.29 12.89
CA LEU A 350 -1.15 13.70 11.83
C LEU A 350 0.29 14.21 11.94
N SER A 351 1.22 13.32 12.30
CA SER A 351 2.66 13.55 12.26
C SER A 351 3.26 12.90 11.02
N ASP A 352 3.39 13.67 9.93
CA ASP A 352 4.06 13.23 8.70
C ASP A 352 5.49 13.81 8.58
N ARG A 353 6.14 13.66 7.42
CA ARG A 353 7.47 14.22 7.12
C ARG A 353 7.65 15.70 7.56
N LYS A 354 6.60 16.53 7.52
CA LYS A 354 6.71 17.96 7.87
C LYS A 354 6.76 18.21 9.39
N ALA A 355 6.40 17.22 10.20
CA ALA A 355 6.36 17.33 11.66
C ALA A 355 7.72 17.13 12.35
N PHE A 356 8.75 16.74 11.60
CA PHE A 356 10.09 16.47 12.15
C PHE A 356 10.96 17.73 12.16
N GLY A 357 11.58 17.99 13.30
CA GLY A 357 12.53 19.10 13.49
C GLY A 357 13.97 18.79 13.06
N PRO A 358 14.88 19.78 13.15
CA PRO A 358 16.26 19.68 12.65
C PRO A 358 17.14 18.67 13.41
N GLN A 359 16.66 18.13 14.53
CA GLN A 359 17.34 17.08 15.27
C GLN A 359 17.22 15.70 14.60
N TYR A 360 16.27 15.51 13.68
CA TYR A 360 16.08 14.26 12.94
C TYR A 360 16.72 14.35 11.56
N LYS A 361 17.23 13.23 11.06
CA LYS A 361 17.88 13.18 9.73
C LYS A 361 17.04 12.34 8.77
N GLN A 362 16.71 12.92 7.61
CA GLN A 362 16.05 12.18 6.54
C GLN A 362 17.00 11.14 5.92
N GLN A 363 16.41 10.11 5.32
CA GLN A 363 17.06 9.18 4.41
C GLN A 363 17.78 9.96 3.31
N GLU A 364 18.94 9.47 2.90
CA GLU A 364 19.63 10.00 1.74
C GLU A 364 18.70 9.89 0.50
N PRO A 365 18.72 10.88 -0.40
CA PRO A 365 17.90 10.82 -1.60
C PRO A 365 18.30 9.64 -2.50
N ASP A 366 17.32 9.07 -3.20
CA ASP A 366 17.54 8.04 -4.19
C ASP A 366 18.29 8.57 -5.44
N ALA A 367 18.48 7.72 -6.45
CA ALA A 367 19.13 8.10 -7.71
C ALA A 367 18.39 9.22 -8.48
N ALA A 368 17.12 9.49 -8.16
CA ALA A 368 16.32 10.58 -8.72
C ALA A 368 16.36 11.85 -7.85
N GLY A 369 17.12 11.84 -6.75
CA GLY A 369 17.24 12.97 -5.82
C GLY A 369 16.04 13.09 -4.88
N ILE A 370 15.25 12.03 -4.68
CA ILE A 370 14.05 12.03 -3.84
C ILE A 370 14.30 11.21 -2.57
N SER A 371 14.09 11.82 -1.40
CA SER A 371 14.08 11.11 -0.12
C SER A 371 12.68 10.64 0.25
N LEU A 372 12.57 9.42 0.80
CA LEU A 372 11.34 8.88 1.36
C LEU A 372 10.95 9.54 2.70
N GLY A 373 11.86 10.29 3.34
CA GLY A 373 11.63 10.95 4.62
C GLY A 373 12.47 10.36 5.74
N TYR A 374 11.92 10.19 6.94
CA TYR A 374 12.67 9.77 8.13
C TYR A 374 12.65 8.26 8.34
N HIS A 375 13.69 7.73 9.01
CA HIS A 375 13.79 6.31 9.32
C HIS A 375 12.91 5.92 10.51
N ASP A 376 12.68 4.62 10.70
CA ASP A 376 11.72 4.11 11.70
C ASP A 376 12.16 4.42 13.14
N SER A 377 13.47 4.46 13.43
CA SER A 377 13.94 4.86 14.76
C SER A 377 13.65 6.34 15.06
N ASP A 378 13.71 7.20 14.05
CA ASP A 378 13.38 8.62 14.20
C ASP A 378 11.86 8.81 14.34
N LEU A 379 11.07 8.03 13.59
CA LEU A 379 9.61 8.00 13.72
C LEU A 379 9.17 7.69 15.15
N PHE A 380 9.65 6.58 15.71
CA PHE A 380 9.32 6.17 17.07
C PHE A 380 9.95 7.08 18.12
N GLY A 381 11.20 7.51 17.91
CA GLY A 381 11.90 8.44 18.79
C GLY A 381 11.16 9.77 18.92
N LYS A 382 10.68 10.32 17.80
CA LYS A 382 9.88 11.55 17.81
C LYS A 382 8.61 11.40 18.63
N TRP A 383 7.88 10.30 18.47
CA TRP A 383 6.68 10.07 19.27
C TRP A 383 7.00 10.00 20.77
N LEU A 384 8.10 9.33 21.16
CA LEU A 384 8.54 9.24 22.56
C LEU A 384 8.94 10.59 23.15
N ASP A 385 9.60 11.43 22.36
CA ASP A 385 10.05 12.79 22.72
C ASP A 385 8.89 13.77 22.86
N ASP A 386 7.86 13.64 22.02
CA ASP A 386 6.68 14.50 22.01
C ASP A 386 5.50 13.90 22.81
N PHE A 387 5.72 12.76 23.49
CA PHE A 387 4.69 12.08 24.26
C PHE A 387 4.08 12.98 25.33
N GLN A 388 2.76 13.11 25.29
CA GLN A 388 1.94 13.75 26.31
C GLN A 388 0.84 12.80 26.73
N SER A 389 0.63 12.68 28.04
CA SER A 389 -0.55 12.00 28.59
C SER A 389 -1.81 12.75 28.18
N THR A 390 -2.88 12.00 27.92
CA THR A 390 -4.19 12.50 27.55
C THR A 390 -5.17 12.25 28.70
N ASP A 391 -6.21 13.08 28.82
CA ASP A 391 -7.23 12.92 29.85
C ASP A 391 -8.09 11.65 29.61
N GLY A 392 -8.18 11.20 28.36
CA GLY A 392 -8.84 9.96 27.95
C GLY A 392 -7.87 8.94 27.32
N PRO A 393 -8.38 7.75 26.94
CA PRO A 393 -7.60 6.74 26.22
C PRO A 393 -7.16 7.26 24.83
N ARG A 394 -6.15 6.62 24.25
CA ARG A 394 -5.61 7.02 22.95
C ARG A 394 -5.45 5.86 21.98
N MET A 395 -5.51 6.18 20.69
CA MET A 395 -5.05 5.31 19.61
C MET A 395 -3.90 5.98 18.84
N ASP A 396 -2.74 5.32 18.82
CA ASP A 396 -1.60 5.72 18.00
C ASP A 396 -1.39 4.73 16.85
N ILE A 397 -1.45 5.22 15.62
CA ILE A 397 -1.23 4.43 14.41
C ILE A 397 0.12 4.82 13.80
N PHE A 398 0.99 3.83 13.59
CA PHE A 398 2.30 3.99 12.98
C PHE A 398 2.35 3.28 11.64
N LEU A 399 2.82 3.98 10.61
CA LEU A 399 3.25 3.37 9.36
C LEU A 399 4.77 3.51 9.23
N THR A 400 5.47 2.38 9.26
CA THR A 400 6.93 2.36 9.07
C THR A 400 7.29 2.46 7.58
N GLN A 401 8.56 2.69 7.24
CA GLN A 401 8.99 2.76 5.84
C GLN A 401 10.45 2.38 5.58
N SER A 402 11.24 2.02 6.60
CA SER A 402 12.68 1.77 6.39
C SER A 402 12.97 0.48 5.60
N THR A 403 11.98 -0.40 5.49
CA THR A 403 11.96 -1.63 4.68
C THR A 403 11.44 -1.40 3.25
N ARG A 404 11.34 -0.13 2.81
CA ARG A 404 10.99 0.23 1.43
C ARG A 404 12.23 0.49 0.60
N ASN A 405 12.23 0.03 -0.65
CA ASN A 405 13.24 0.35 -1.66
C ASN A 405 13.45 1.90 -1.74
N PRO A 406 14.68 2.42 -1.63
CA PRO A 406 15.99 1.75 -1.80
C PRO A 406 16.64 1.12 -0.55
N PHE A 407 15.88 0.91 0.53
CA PHE A 407 16.34 0.25 1.77
C PHE A 407 17.46 1.02 2.50
N HIS A 408 17.48 2.34 2.35
CA HIS A 408 18.41 3.20 3.06
C HIS A 408 18.10 3.21 4.56
N ILE A 409 19.12 2.88 5.35
CA ILE A 409 19.06 2.83 6.81
C ILE A 409 20.29 3.49 7.44
N PRO A 410 20.20 3.99 8.68
CA PRO A 410 21.35 4.51 9.41
C PRO A 410 22.32 3.37 9.74
N ALA A 411 23.63 3.67 9.66
CA ALA A 411 24.70 2.69 9.93
C ALA A 411 24.55 1.39 9.12
N GLU A 412 24.28 1.52 7.81
CA GLU A 412 24.02 0.39 6.90
C GLU A 412 25.10 -0.70 6.97
N ASP A 413 26.38 -0.33 6.99
CA ASP A 413 27.50 -1.29 7.09
C ASP A 413 27.40 -2.18 8.34
N LYS A 414 27.02 -1.60 9.49
CA LYS A 414 26.82 -2.35 10.73
C LYS A 414 25.74 -3.41 10.58
N TYR A 415 24.64 -3.11 9.88
CA TYR A 415 23.56 -4.08 9.68
C TYR A 415 23.90 -5.11 8.60
N LYS A 416 24.64 -4.73 7.55
CA LYS A 416 25.22 -5.68 6.58
C LYS A 416 26.19 -6.66 7.24
N ASP A 417 27.04 -6.21 8.15
CA ASP A 417 27.92 -7.09 8.93
C ASP A 417 27.12 -8.09 9.77
N ARG A 418 25.97 -7.68 10.33
CA ARG A 418 25.07 -8.61 11.04
C ARG A 418 24.45 -9.64 10.09
N VAL A 419 24.10 -9.26 8.86
CA VAL A 419 23.63 -10.21 7.83
C VAL A 419 24.72 -11.25 7.54
N GLU A 420 25.97 -10.84 7.35
CA GLU A 420 27.09 -11.76 7.14
C GLU A 420 27.30 -12.69 8.35
N GLY A 421 27.16 -12.16 9.58
CA GLY A 421 27.22 -12.96 10.81
C GLY A 421 26.14 -14.05 10.86
N ILE A 422 24.90 -13.72 10.46
CA ILE A 422 23.81 -14.71 10.36
C ILE A 422 24.13 -15.76 9.29
N LEU A 423 24.63 -15.35 8.12
CA LEU A 423 25.03 -16.26 7.05
C LEU A 423 26.20 -17.16 7.43
N ALA A 424 27.11 -16.70 8.30
CA ALA A 424 28.24 -17.49 8.77
C ALA A 424 27.83 -18.66 9.68
N SER A 425 26.65 -18.59 10.31
CA SER A 425 26.13 -19.64 11.20
C SER A 425 25.79 -20.96 10.49
N LYS A 426 25.79 -20.99 9.14
CA LYS A 426 25.38 -22.12 8.28
C LYS A 426 23.98 -22.68 8.54
N GLN A 427 23.11 -21.95 9.23
CA GLN A 427 21.70 -22.30 9.36
C GLN A 427 20.91 -22.04 8.06
N ILE A 428 21.45 -21.19 7.19
CA ILE A 428 20.85 -20.81 5.91
C ILE A 428 21.80 -21.24 4.78
N GLU A 429 21.32 -22.13 3.92
CA GLU A 429 22.10 -22.73 2.83
C GLU A 429 21.35 -22.67 1.49
N GLY A 430 22.02 -23.10 0.42
CA GLY A 430 21.41 -23.29 -0.89
C GLY A 430 20.79 -22.03 -1.49
N ARG A 431 19.53 -22.13 -1.91
CA ARG A 431 18.76 -21.07 -2.58
C ARG A 431 18.58 -19.85 -1.68
N ASP A 432 18.19 -20.05 -0.42
CA ASP A 432 17.91 -18.97 0.54
C ASP A 432 19.18 -18.17 0.82
N ARG A 433 20.34 -18.84 0.93
CA ARG A 433 21.64 -18.17 1.08
C ARG A 433 21.95 -17.25 -0.10
N ARG A 434 21.80 -17.74 -1.35
CA ARG A 434 22.05 -16.93 -2.56
C ARG A 434 21.11 -15.72 -2.64
N LEU A 435 19.86 -15.90 -2.24
CA LEU A 435 18.89 -14.80 -2.21
C LEU A 435 19.32 -13.72 -1.23
N ILE A 436 19.75 -14.09 -0.01
CA ILE A 436 20.21 -13.12 0.98
C ILE A 436 21.50 -12.43 0.53
N GLU A 437 22.47 -13.18 0.01
CA GLU A 437 23.75 -12.62 -0.46
C GLU A 437 23.56 -11.59 -1.58
N LYS A 438 22.53 -11.76 -2.42
CA LYS A 438 22.21 -10.84 -3.51
C LYS A 438 21.43 -9.60 -3.06
N ASN A 439 20.71 -9.68 -1.95
CA ASN A 439 19.79 -8.62 -1.48
C ASN A 439 20.14 -8.18 -0.04
N ARG A 440 21.42 -8.03 0.29
CA ARG A 440 21.89 -7.81 1.67
C ARG A 440 21.29 -6.57 2.31
N GLU A 441 21.10 -5.51 1.53
CA GLU A 441 20.44 -4.26 1.92
C GLU A 441 19.01 -4.47 2.42
N ILE A 442 18.24 -5.36 1.77
CA ILE A 442 16.89 -5.73 2.20
C ILE A 442 16.96 -6.35 3.60
N PHE A 443 17.80 -7.37 3.78
CA PHE A 443 17.91 -8.09 5.05
C PHE A 443 18.51 -7.23 6.18
N ALA A 444 19.40 -6.29 5.83
CA ALA A 444 19.90 -5.27 6.75
C ALA A 444 18.79 -4.31 7.20
N SER A 445 17.92 -3.87 6.29
CA SER A 445 16.78 -3.00 6.60
C SER A 445 15.76 -3.66 7.54
N LEU A 446 15.53 -4.97 7.37
CA LEU A 446 14.66 -5.75 8.26
C LEU A 446 15.20 -5.83 9.69
N LEU A 447 16.51 -6.07 9.85
CA LEU A 447 17.16 -6.06 11.17
C LEU A 447 17.10 -4.67 11.83
N TYR A 448 17.17 -3.60 11.04
CA TYR A 448 17.03 -2.23 11.54
C TYR A 448 15.60 -1.93 11.98
N ALA A 449 14.60 -2.25 11.15
CA ALA A 449 13.19 -2.03 11.45
C ALA A 449 12.73 -2.84 12.68
N ASP A 450 13.12 -4.12 12.77
CA ASP A 450 12.86 -4.98 13.92
C ASP A 450 13.44 -4.39 15.22
N LYS A 451 14.68 -3.88 15.15
CA LYS A 451 15.31 -3.20 16.29
C LYS A 451 14.57 -1.90 16.66
N ALA A 452 14.16 -1.09 15.68
CA ALA A 452 13.45 0.16 15.93
C ALA A 452 12.12 -0.07 16.65
N ILE A 453 11.36 -1.11 16.27
CA ILE A 453 10.14 -1.52 16.97
C ILE A 453 10.45 -2.01 18.39
N GLY A 454 11.52 -2.78 18.57
CA GLY A 454 11.98 -3.20 19.90
C GLY A 454 12.31 -2.03 20.81
N ASP A 455 13.13 -1.10 20.33
CA ASP A 455 13.49 0.12 21.07
C ASP A 455 12.25 0.98 21.40
N PHE A 456 11.27 1.04 20.50
CA PHE A 456 10.00 1.75 20.72
C PHE A 456 9.19 1.13 21.86
N ILE A 457 8.98 -0.19 21.84
CA ILE A 457 8.20 -0.87 22.89
C ILE A 457 8.92 -0.78 24.24
N GLU A 458 10.25 -0.94 24.29
CA GLU A 458 11.04 -0.70 25.50
C GLU A 458 10.99 0.78 25.96
N GLY A 459 10.88 1.71 25.01
CA GLY A 459 10.58 3.11 25.24
C GLY A 459 9.24 3.34 25.93
N TYR A 460 8.20 2.73 25.36
CA TYR A 460 6.82 2.85 25.80
C TYR A 460 6.61 2.23 27.18
N LYS A 461 7.30 1.12 27.52
CA LYS A 461 7.27 0.49 28.85
C LYS A 461 7.59 1.44 30.00
N ARG A 462 8.29 2.55 29.75
CA ARG A 462 8.61 3.57 30.76
C ARG A 462 7.46 4.55 31.03
N LYS A 463 6.38 4.50 30.25
CA LYS A 463 5.17 5.30 30.42
C LYS A 463 4.17 4.53 31.28
N SER A 464 3.46 5.22 32.16
CA SER A 464 2.40 4.64 33.01
C SER A 464 1.31 3.92 32.22
N GLU A 465 1.04 4.44 31.02
CA GLU A 465 0.01 4.03 30.08
C GLU A 465 0.25 2.60 29.58
N PHE A 466 1.50 2.14 29.53
CA PHE A 466 1.88 0.80 29.05
C PHE A 466 1.05 -0.32 29.65
N TYR A 467 0.78 -0.26 30.96
CA TYR A 467 0.05 -1.31 31.68
C TYR A 467 -1.43 -1.39 31.32
N ASN A 468 -1.95 -0.47 30.51
CA ASN A 468 -3.30 -0.48 29.96
C ASN A 468 -3.27 -0.29 28.43
N THR A 469 -2.29 -0.87 27.74
CA THR A 469 -2.13 -0.72 26.28
C THR A 469 -2.20 -2.06 25.57
N VAL A 470 -2.91 -2.11 24.44
CA VAL A 470 -2.88 -3.22 23.47
C VAL A 470 -2.11 -2.77 22.23
N PHE A 471 -0.98 -3.44 21.97
CA PHE A 471 -0.19 -3.26 20.76
C PHE A 471 -0.68 -4.24 19.69
N ILE A 472 -1.07 -3.73 18.54
CA ILE A 472 -1.50 -4.50 17.37
C ILE A 472 -0.42 -4.30 16.30
N ILE A 473 0.27 -5.37 15.91
CA ILE A 473 1.43 -5.27 15.01
C ILE A 473 1.19 -6.19 13.81
N THR A 474 1.24 -5.61 12.62
CA THR A 474 1.02 -6.32 11.34
C THR A 474 1.93 -5.78 10.23
N GLY A 475 2.06 -6.52 9.14
CA GLY A 475 2.64 -6.05 7.89
C GLY A 475 1.63 -5.38 6.97
N SER A 476 2.02 -4.39 6.17
CA SER A 476 1.14 -3.79 5.16
C SER A 476 0.86 -4.76 3.99
N HIS A 477 1.89 -5.49 3.57
CA HIS A 477 1.91 -6.56 2.58
C HIS A 477 3.24 -7.33 2.73
N ASN A 478 3.40 -8.47 2.06
CA ASN A 478 4.70 -9.14 2.00
C ASN A 478 5.66 -8.43 1.04
N LEU A 479 6.97 -8.62 1.21
CA LEU A 479 8.00 -7.84 0.52
C LEU A 479 8.03 -8.20 -0.97
N ARG A 480 7.74 -7.21 -1.82
CA ARG A 480 7.58 -7.43 -3.28
C ARG A 480 8.91 -7.52 -4.01
N ASP A 481 9.96 -6.94 -3.44
CA ASP A 481 11.32 -6.98 -3.98
C ASP A 481 11.97 -8.38 -3.84
N LEU A 482 11.33 -9.29 -3.08
CA LEU A 482 11.69 -10.70 -3.02
C LEU A 482 10.74 -11.59 -3.85
N PRO A 483 11.22 -12.73 -4.34
CA PRO A 483 10.41 -13.64 -5.15
C PRO A 483 9.22 -14.18 -4.38
N GLN A 484 8.05 -14.13 -5.01
CA GLN A 484 6.80 -14.68 -4.46
C GLN A 484 6.66 -16.16 -4.81
N LEU A 485 6.28 -16.99 -3.83
CA LEU A 485 6.11 -18.43 -4.00
C LEU A 485 4.83 -18.79 -4.76
N ASP A 486 3.74 -18.07 -4.51
CA ASP A 486 2.44 -18.25 -5.14
C ASP A 486 1.61 -16.95 -5.16
N TYR A 487 0.36 -17.03 -5.63
CA TYR A 487 -0.52 -15.88 -5.80
C TYR A 487 -0.98 -15.25 -4.47
N LEU A 488 -0.96 -15.99 -3.36
CA LEU A 488 -1.34 -15.48 -2.04
C LEU A 488 -0.15 -14.92 -1.25
N ASP A 489 1.07 -15.29 -1.61
CA ASP A 489 2.27 -14.99 -0.84
C ASP A 489 2.45 -13.50 -0.54
N ARG A 490 2.10 -12.64 -1.50
CA ARG A 490 2.17 -11.18 -1.36
C ARG A 490 1.27 -10.61 -0.27
N TYR A 491 0.23 -11.34 0.09
CA TYR A 491 -0.77 -10.94 1.07
C TYR A 491 -0.48 -11.53 2.45
N ARG A 492 0.43 -12.51 2.58
CA ARG A 492 0.72 -13.15 3.88
C ARG A 492 1.51 -12.21 4.77
N VAL A 493 0.90 -11.78 5.88
CA VAL A 493 1.51 -10.86 6.83
C VAL A 493 1.31 -11.36 8.25
N PRO A 494 2.25 -11.09 9.18
CA PRO A 494 2.05 -11.44 10.58
C PRO A 494 0.89 -10.61 11.16
N LEU A 495 0.18 -11.15 12.16
CA LEU A 495 -0.65 -10.35 13.05
C LEU A 495 -0.41 -10.82 14.47
N LEU A 496 0.00 -9.89 15.33
CA LEU A 496 0.20 -10.16 16.75
C LEU A 496 -0.41 -9.04 17.59
N MET A 497 -1.05 -9.45 18.69
CA MET A 497 -1.52 -8.54 19.74
C MET A 497 -0.69 -8.78 20.99
N TYR A 498 0.09 -7.78 21.39
CA TYR A 498 0.90 -7.78 22.60
C TYR A 498 0.29 -6.84 23.64
N SER A 499 0.14 -7.29 24.88
CA SER A 499 -0.30 -6.43 25.97
C SER A 499 0.14 -7.01 27.31
N PRO A 500 0.53 -6.18 28.29
CA PRO A 500 0.71 -6.64 29.68
C PRO A 500 -0.61 -7.10 30.33
N MET A 501 -1.75 -6.85 29.69
CA MET A 501 -3.07 -7.31 30.17
C MET A 501 -3.40 -8.74 29.71
N LEU A 502 -2.61 -9.35 28.82
CA LEU A 502 -2.88 -10.72 28.36
C LEU A 502 -2.84 -11.71 29.52
N LYS A 503 -3.85 -12.58 29.61
CA LYS A 503 -3.87 -13.70 30.59
C LYS A 503 -2.77 -14.70 30.28
N SER A 504 -2.60 -15.02 28.99
CA SER A 504 -1.53 -15.89 28.48
C SER A 504 -1.32 -15.65 26.98
N PRO A 505 -0.10 -15.89 26.46
CA PRO A 505 0.15 -15.94 25.02
C PRO A 505 -0.63 -17.09 24.37
N GLU A 506 -1.14 -16.88 23.15
CA GLU A 506 -1.88 -17.93 22.43
C GLU A 506 -1.65 -17.87 20.90
N ARG A 507 -1.93 -18.99 20.23
CA ARG A 507 -1.89 -19.15 18.78
C ARG A 507 -3.29 -19.36 18.26
N ILE A 508 -3.81 -18.38 17.52
CA ILE A 508 -5.18 -18.39 17.04
C ILE A 508 -5.16 -18.82 15.57
N GLY A 509 -5.55 -20.08 15.32
CA GLY A 509 -5.43 -20.73 14.01
C GLY A 509 -6.49 -20.35 12.96
N SER A 510 -7.29 -19.32 13.21
CA SER A 510 -8.26 -18.80 12.24
C SER A 510 -7.55 -18.07 11.09
N LEU A 511 -8.06 -18.25 9.87
CA LEU A 511 -7.71 -17.48 8.68
C LEU A 511 -8.45 -16.14 8.73
N VAL A 512 -7.66 -15.09 8.90
CA VAL A 512 -8.14 -13.72 9.09
C VAL A 512 -7.49 -12.79 8.08
N SER A 513 -8.04 -11.58 7.99
CA SER A 513 -7.49 -10.54 7.15
C SER A 513 -7.49 -9.19 7.85
N HIS A 514 -6.83 -8.19 7.25
CA HIS A 514 -6.85 -6.82 7.76
C HIS A 514 -8.26 -6.27 8.00
N ALA A 515 -9.21 -6.61 7.12
CA ALA A 515 -10.61 -6.20 7.24
C ALA A 515 -11.27 -6.73 8.53
N ASP A 516 -10.74 -7.78 9.14
CA ASP A 516 -11.29 -8.37 10.37
C ASP A 516 -10.85 -7.62 11.64
N VAL A 517 -9.83 -6.75 11.57
CA VAL A 517 -9.28 -6.04 12.74
C VAL A 517 -10.30 -5.09 13.35
N LEU A 518 -10.93 -4.23 12.54
CA LEU A 518 -11.90 -3.27 13.03
C LEU A 518 -13.11 -3.94 13.69
N PRO A 519 -13.80 -4.93 13.07
CA PRO A 519 -14.95 -5.58 13.69
C PRO A 519 -14.61 -6.24 15.02
N GLU A 520 -13.40 -6.82 15.14
CA GLU A 520 -12.95 -7.43 16.39
C GLU A 520 -12.71 -6.39 17.49
N LEU A 521 -12.08 -5.25 17.17
CA LEU A 521 -11.87 -4.19 18.15
C LEU A 521 -13.17 -3.51 18.58
N ALA A 522 -14.10 -3.31 17.65
CA ALA A 522 -15.43 -2.78 17.95
C ALA A 522 -16.19 -3.73 18.90
N GLY A 523 -16.19 -5.03 18.61
CA GLY A 523 -16.80 -6.04 19.46
C GLY A 523 -16.17 -6.12 20.85
N LEU A 524 -14.83 -6.11 20.91
CA LEU A 524 -14.07 -6.08 22.14
C LEU A 524 -14.46 -4.90 23.03
N LEU A 525 -14.37 -3.67 22.51
CA LEU A 525 -14.63 -2.45 23.28
C LEU A 525 -16.11 -2.33 23.69
N ASN A 526 -17.03 -2.80 22.84
CA ASN A 526 -18.43 -2.90 23.20
C ASN A 526 -18.65 -3.88 24.36
N ALA A 527 -18.08 -5.08 24.30
CA ALA A 527 -18.26 -6.11 25.31
C ALA A 527 -17.61 -5.75 26.67
N THR A 528 -16.49 -5.04 26.67
CA THR A 528 -15.73 -4.76 27.91
C THR A 528 -16.04 -3.40 28.53
N HIS A 529 -16.43 -2.41 27.71
CA HIS A 529 -16.62 -1.03 28.16
C HIS A 529 -17.91 -0.36 27.63
N ASN A 530 -18.85 -1.13 27.06
CA ASN A 530 -20.14 -0.66 26.57
C ASN A 530 -20.04 0.49 25.55
N PHE A 531 -19.02 0.46 24.68
CA PHE A 531 -18.86 1.47 23.64
C PHE A 531 -20.08 1.52 22.74
N LYS A 532 -20.43 2.74 22.32
CA LYS A 532 -21.47 2.94 21.30
C LYS A 532 -20.92 2.44 19.97
N ILE A 533 -21.66 1.52 19.37
CA ILE A 533 -21.37 0.94 18.06
C ILE A 533 -22.62 1.05 17.18
N PRO A 534 -22.47 1.20 15.86
CA PRO A 534 -23.60 1.27 14.94
C PRO A 534 -24.31 -0.09 14.86
N GLU A 535 -25.64 -0.07 14.76
CA GLU A 535 -26.45 -1.28 14.57
C GLU A 535 -26.19 -1.92 13.18
N LYS A 536 -25.90 -1.09 12.18
CA LYS A 536 -25.63 -1.52 10.81
C LYS A 536 -24.30 -0.97 10.31
N VAL A 537 -23.55 -1.81 9.61
CA VAL A 537 -22.22 -1.52 9.10
C VAL A 537 -22.08 -1.96 7.64
N ALA A 538 -21.07 -1.43 6.96
CA ALA A 538 -20.69 -1.84 5.61
C ALA A 538 -19.30 -2.51 5.55
N TRP A 539 -18.83 -3.01 6.70
CA TRP A 539 -17.51 -3.61 6.85
C TRP A 539 -17.40 -4.93 6.09
N LEU A 540 -16.31 -5.11 5.34
CA LEU A 540 -15.96 -6.37 4.69
C LEU A 540 -15.65 -7.51 5.67
N GLY A 541 -14.98 -7.23 6.79
CA GLY A 541 -14.58 -8.24 7.77
C GLY A 541 -15.71 -8.70 8.68
N GLU A 542 -15.38 -9.74 9.45
CA GLU A 542 -16.29 -10.39 10.39
C GLU A 542 -15.69 -10.60 11.80
N GLY A 543 -14.38 -10.44 11.96
CA GLY A 543 -13.67 -10.65 13.23
C GLY A 543 -12.47 -11.59 13.11
N LEU A 544 -11.57 -11.50 14.08
CA LEU A 544 -10.30 -12.21 14.16
C LEU A 544 -10.43 -13.56 14.88
N VAL A 545 -11.39 -13.72 15.78
CA VAL A 545 -11.60 -14.98 16.52
C VAL A 545 -12.86 -15.67 15.99
N HIS A 546 -12.70 -16.94 15.62
CA HIS A 546 -13.82 -17.81 15.26
C HIS A 546 -13.40 -19.28 15.32
N LYS A 547 -14.38 -20.18 15.40
CA LYS A 547 -14.15 -21.63 15.37
C LYS A 547 -13.71 -22.10 13.98
N GLY A 548 -12.74 -23.01 13.94
CA GLY A 548 -12.23 -23.61 12.71
C GLY A 548 -11.26 -22.71 11.92
N PHE A 549 -10.73 -23.24 10.81
CA PHE A 549 -9.75 -22.53 9.99
C PHE A 549 -10.35 -21.35 9.23
N ILE A 550 -11.49 -21.52 8.55
CA ILE A 550 -12.24 -20.45 7.88
C ILE A 550 -13.72 -20.83 7.86
N LYS A 551 -14.62 -19.86 8.03
CA LYS A 551 -16.07 -20.08 7.86
C LYS A 551 -16.38 -20.27 6.38
N GLU A 552 -17.35 -21.13 6.04
CA GLU A 552 -17.65 -21.48 4.64
C GLU A 552 -18.05 -20.27 3.78
N GLU A 553 -18.80 -19.33 4.35
CA GLU A 553 -19.26 -18.12 3.64
C GLU A 553 -18.29 -16.93 3.74
N LYS A 554 -17.21 -17.03 4.52
CA LYS A 554 -16.27 -15.92 4.70
C LYS A 554 -15.63 -15.58 3.35
N ALA A 555 -15.74 -14.32 2.97
CA ALA A 555 -15.16 -13.78 1.75
C ALA A 555 -13.99 -12.85 2.08
N ILE A 556 -12.84 -13.06 1.44
CA ILE A 556 -11.67 -12.19 1.57
C ILE A 556 -11.28 -11.74 0.16
N PRO A 557 -11.76 -10.58 -0.28
CA PRO A 557 -11.31 -10.00 -1.53
C PRO A 557 -9.91 -9.40 -1.36
N LEU A 558 -9.09 -9.45 -2.41
CA LEU A 558 -7.69 -9.06 -2.35
C LEU A 558 -7.34 -8.08 -3.49
N TYR A 559 -6.88 -6.90 -3.10
CA TYR A 559 -6.49 -5.80 -3.97
C TYR A 559 -4.99 -5.81 -4.23
N ARG A 560 -4.56 -6.11 -5.45
CA ARG A 560 -3.13 -6.20 -5.76
C ARG A 560 -2.47 -4.82 -5.84
N HIS A 561 -3.09 -3.90 -6.59
CA HIS A 561 -2.70 -2.50 -6.77
C HIS A 561 -3.81 -1.75 -7.54
N ARG A 562 -3.56 -0.48 -7.90
CA ARG A 562 -4.47 0.35 -8.72
C ARG A 562 -5.07 -0.41 -9.91
N LYS A 563 -6.40 -0.35 -10.01
CA LYS A 563 -7.28 -1.04 -10.97
C LYS A 563 -7.19 -2.55 -10.98
N ASN A 564 -6.62 -3.16 -9.94
CA ASN A 564 -6.23 -4.55 -9.99
C ASN A 564 -6.69 -5.34 -8.76
N ILE A 565 -7.97 -5.72 -8.76
CA ILE A 565 -8.51 -6.73 -7.84
C ILE A 565 -8.47 -8.06 -8.61
N GLN A 566 -7.50 -8.92 -8.28
CA GLN A 566 -7.21 -10.14 -9.05
C GLN A 566 -7.49 -11.43 -8.28
N GLU A 567 -7.48 -11.36 -6.95
CA GLU A 567 -7.70 -12.52 -6.09
C GLU A 567 -8.94 -12.36 -5.21
N TYR A 568 -9.64 -13.47 -4.99
CA TYR A 568 -10.80 -13.54 -4.12
C TYR A 568 -10.87 -14.90 -3.43
N ILE A 569 -11.01 -14.88 -2.12
CA ILE A 569 -11.19 -16.08 -1.30
C ILE A 569 -12.65 -16.18 -0.89
N LYS A 570 -13.24 -17.38 -1.00
CA LYS A 570 -14.55 -17.72 -0.41
C LYS A 570 -14.42 -19.08 0.28
N GLY A 571 -14.58 -19.10 1.60
CA GLY A 571 -14.29 -20.28 2.41
C GLY A 571 -12.85 -20.75 2.20
N ASN A 572 -12.63 -22.04 1.95
CA ASN A 572 -11.30 -22.58 1.68
C ASN A 572 -10.86 -22.50 0.20
N LEU A 573 -11.61 -21.81 -0.65
CA LEU A 573 -11.29 -21.68 -2.08
C LEU A 573 -10.77 -20.28 -2.40
N VAL A 574 -9.80 -20.21 -3.32
CA VAL A 574 -9.30 -18.94 -3.88
C VAL A 574 -9.33 -18.99 -5.39
N ILE A 575 -9.82 -17.90 -6.00
CA ILE A 575 -9.71 -17.65 -7.43
C ILE A 575 -8.67 -16.56 -7.69
N SER A 576 -7.79 -16.81 -8.67
CA SER A 576 -6.85 -15.82 -9.22
C SER A 576 -6.94 -15.90 -10.74
N GLY A 577 -7.47 -14.85 -11.38
CA GLY A 577 -7.89 -14.93 -12.79
C GLY A 577 -8.94 -16.02 -13.02
N ASN A 578 -8.63 -17.00 -13.88
CA ASN A 578 -9.51 -18.15 -14.16
C ASN A 578 -9.04 -19.45 -13.46
N SER A 579 -8.01 -19.36 -12.64
CA SER A 579 -7.45 -20.48 -11.89
C SER A 579 -8.10 -20.55 -10.50
N LEU A 580 -8.53 -21.76 -10.12
CA LEU A 580 -9.15 -22.04 -8.83
C LEU A 580 -8.20 -22.89 -8.00
N TYR A 581 -8.05 -22.56 -6.71
CA TYR A 581 -7.24 -23.30 -5.78
C TYR A 581 -7.99 -23.55 -4.47
N GLU A 582 -7.59 -24.61 -3.76
CA GLU A 582 -7.97 -24.88 -2.38
C GLU A 582 -6.82 -24.46 -1.45
N ILE A 583 -7.16 -23.77 -0.36
CA ILE A 583 -6.22 -23.28 0.65
C ILE A 583 -5.98 -24.38 1.68
N GLY A 584 -4.74 -24.84 1.81
CA GLY A 584 -4.34 -25.76 2.88
C GLY A 584 -4.09 -25.06 4.21
N ALA A 585 -3.86 -25.86 5.26
CA ALA A 585 -3.67 -25.38 6.63
C ALA A 585 -2.47 -24.45 6.85
N ASN A 586 -1.54 -24.33 5.89
CA ASN A 586 -0.40 -23.43 5.92
C ASN A 586 -0.51 -22.31 4.86
N LEU A 587 -1.72 -22.03 4.38
CA LEU A 587 -2.02 -21.10 3.28
C LEU A 587 -1.42 -21.50 1.91
N SER A 588 -0.85 -22.70 1.77
CA SER A 588 -0.41 -23.20 0.46
C SER A 588 -1.58 -23.49 -0.46
N LEU A 589 -1.37 -23.27 -1.77
CA LEU A 589 -2.38 -23.43 -2.80
C LEU A 589 -2.31 -24.79 -3.49
N PHE A 590 -3.41 -25.54 -3.42
CA PHE A 590 -3.58 -26.87 -4.02
C PHE A 590 -4.65 -26.86 -5.12
N ASP A 591 -4.58 -27.83 -6.01
CA ASP A 591 -5.65 -28.05 -6.98
C ASP A 591 -6.91 -28.53 -6.23
N PRO A 592 -8.09 -27.93 -6.48
CA PRO A 592 -9.30 -28.25 -5.74
C PRO A 592 -9.76 -29.67 -6.05
N LYS A 593 -10.22 -30.38 -5.01
CA LYS A 593 -10.73 -31.77 -5.16
C LYS A 593 -11.96 -31.88 -6.05
N SER A 594 -12.73 -30.80 -6.21
CA SER A 594 -13.92 -30.71 -7.07
C SER A 594 -14.00 -29.35 -7.76
N SER A 595 -14.37 -29.35 -9.04
CA SER A 595 -14.58 -28.13 -9.83
C SER A 595 -16.00 -27.55 -9.73
N GLN A 596 -16.92 -28.19 -9.00
CA GLN A 596 -18.33 -27.78 -8.93
C GLN A 596 -18.52 -26.36 -8.37
N LYS A 597 -17.68 -25.93 -7.41
CA LYS A 597 -17.75 -24.59 -6.81
C LYS A 597 -17.05 -23.49 -7.63
N LYS A 598 -16.45 -23.82 -8.80
CA LYS A 598 -15.69 -22.85 -9.62
C LYS A 598 -16.55 -21.71 -10.17
N GLU A 599 -17.72 -22.03 -10.70
CA GLU A 599 -18.60 -21.01 -11.29
C GLU A 599 -19.28 -20.17 -10.20
N GLU A 600 -19.50 -20.75 -9.01
CA GLU A 600 -20.02 -20.02 -7.85
C GLU A 600 -19.03 -18.94 -7.37
N ILE A 601 -17.78 -19.31 -7.08
CA ILE A 601 -16.77 -18.32 -6.62
C ILE A 601 -16.47 -17.27 -7.71
N LYS A 602 -16.49 -17.64 -8.99
CA LYS A 602 -16.40 -16.67 -10.10
C LYS A 602 -17.54 -15.68 -10.11
N LYS A 603 -18.76 -16.15 -9.86
CA LYS A 603 -19.94 -15.29 -9.77
C LYS A 603 -19.79 -14.33 -8.58
N SER A 604 -19.47 -14.84 -7.39
CA SER A 604 -19.24 -14.01 -6.19
C SER A 604 -18.10 -13.01 -6.39
N PHE A 605 -17.04 -13.38 -7.11
CA PHE A 605 -15.94 -12.47 -7.39
C PHE A 605 -16.36 -11.33 -8.34
N ARG A 606 -17.09 -11.63 -9.42
CA ARG A 606 -17.64 -10.60 -10.31
C ARG A 606 -18.62 -9.69 -9.59
N GLU A 607 -19.50 -10.25 -8.76
CA GLU A 607 -20.43 -9.50 -7.91
C GLU A 607 -19.69 -8.57 -6.97
N PHE A 608 -18.64 -9.05 -6.28
CA PHE A 608 -17.81 -8.20 -5.43
C PHE A 608 -17.17 -7.05 -6.21
N LYS A 609 -16.57 -7.30 -7.37
CA LYS A 609 -15.96 -6.24 -8.20
C LYS A 609 -17.00 -5.18 -8.59
N ALA A 610 -18.18 -5.61 -9.01
CA ALA A 610 -19.28 -4.71 -9.35
C ALA A 610 -19.77 -3.89 -8.15
N ILE A 611 -19.93 -4.53 -6.99
CA ILE A 611 -20.30 -3.88 -5.72
C ILE A 611 -19.22 -2.87 -5.32
N ASN A 612 -17.95 -3.26 -5.31
CA ASN A 612 -16.81 -2.41 -4.98
C ASN A 612 -16.81 -1.13 -5.81
N THR A 613 -16.96 -1.25 -7.13
CA THR A 613 -17.04 -0.09 -8.03
C THR A 613 -18.28 0.76 -7.74
N TYR A 614 -19.45 0.14 -7.58
CA TYR A 614 -20.71 0.85 -7.34
C TYR A 614 -20.69 1.65 -6.05
N VAL A 615 -20.37 1.02 -4.91
CA VAL A 615 -20.45 1.67 -3.60
C VAL A 615 -19.44 2.79 -3.44
N THR A 616 -18.26 2.67 -4.06
CA THR A 616 -17.21 3.69 -3.99
C THR A 616 -17.45 4.85 -4.96
N GLN A 617 -18.01 4.60 -6.15
CA GLN A 617 -18.32 5.68 -7.11
C GLN A 617 -19.64 6.40 -6.84
N LYS A 618 -20.62 5.73 -6.21
CA LYS A 618 -21.96 6.28 -5.96
C LYS A 618 -22.20 6.71 -4.52
N ASN A 619 -21.19 6.57 -3.66
CA ASN A 619 -21.30 6.82 -2.24
C ASN A 619 -22.47 6.03 -1.60
N LYS A 620 -22.40 4.70 -1.72
CA LYS A 620 -23.45 3.76 -1.30
C LYS A 620 -22.94 2.71 -0.32
N LEU A 621 -22.05 3.13 0.59
CA LEU A 621 -21.57 2.30 1.70
C LEU A 621 -22.60 2.25 2.82
N LEU A 622 -22.88 3.40 3.44
CA LEU A 622 -23.92 3.55 4.45
C LEU A 622 -25.01 4.54 3.98
N PRO A 623 -26.28 4.33 4.35
CA PRO A 623 -27.31 5.33 4.14
C PRO A 623 -26.94 6.61 4.89
N GLY A 624 -27.12 7.77 4.24
CA GLY A 624 -26.98 9.04 4.93
C GLY A 624 -28.09 9.13 5.99
N ASN A 625 -27.72 9.32 7.25
CA ASN A 625 -28.69 9.50 8.33
C ASN A 625 -28.69 10.94 8.83
N GLU A 626 -29.86 11.34 9.32
CA GLU A 626 -30.14 12.42 10.28
C GLU A 626 -29.39 12.25 11.63
N LEU A 627 -28.20 11.62 11.64
CA LEU A 627 -27.29 11.62 12.78
C LEU A 627 -26.51 12.93 12.73
N GLU A 628 -26.96 13.89 13.55
CA GLU A 628 -26.29 15.15 13.82
C GLU A 628 -24.84 14.94 14.24
N GLY A 629 -23.94 15.75 13.65
CA GLY A 629 -22.51 15.80 13.95
C GLY A 629 -21.72 15.20 12.79
N ILE A 630 -21.56 15.88 11.66
CA ILE A 630 -20.87 17.15 11.49
C ILE A 630 -21.42 17.82 10.23
N PRO A 631 -21.59 19.16 10.17
CA PRO A 631 -21.92 19.80 8.92
C PRO A 631 -20.73 19.58 7.97
N ALA A 632 -20.86 18.64 7.03
CA ALA A 632 -20.20 18.79 5.75
C ALA A 632 -20.47 20.24 5.36
N SER A 633 -19.42 21.07 5.23
CA SER A 633 -19.62 22.46 4.85
C SER A 633 -20.43 22.41 3.56
N LYS A 634 -21.71 22.77 3.66
CA LYS A 634 -22.59 22.89 2.51
C LYS A 634 -22.06 24.11 1.79
N ASN A 635 -20.98 23.95 1.03
CA ASN A 635 -20.65 24.89 -0.02
C ASN A 635 -21.89 24.85 -0.90
N ASN A 636 -22.71 25.89 -0.83
CA ASN A 636 -23.88 25.99 -1.67
C ASN A 636 -23.40 25.95 -3.12
N LYS A 637 -24.25 25.56 -4.07
CA LYS A 637 -23.86 25.52 -5.50
C LYS A 637 -23.21 26.85 -5.97
N SER A 638 -23.60 27.97 -5.36
CA SER A 638 -22.98 29.30 -5.52
C SER A 638 -21.49 29.33 -5.16
N ASP A 639 -21.11 28.70 -4.05
CA ASP A 639 -19.76 28.73 -3.49
C ASP A 639 -18.82 27.90 -4.35
N LEU A 640 -19.29 26.74 -4.84
CA LEU A 640 -18.54 25.92 -5.80
C LEU A 640 -18.35 26.63 -7.14
N VAL A 641 -19.37 27.34 -7.64
CA VAL A 641 -19.25 28.14 -8.86
C VAL A 641 -18.23 29.27 -8.66
N TRP A 642 -18.26 29.94 -7.51
CA TRP A 642 -17.28 30.98 -7.19
C TRP A 642 -15.87 30.41 -7.07
N ILE A 643 -15.66 29.32 -6.32
CA ILE A 643 -14.35 28.64 -6.20
C ILE A 643 -13.82 28.31 -7.59
N ASN A 644 -14.61 27.69 -8.46
CA ASN A 644 -14.20 27.35 -9.83
C ASN A 644 -13.94 28.59 -10.73
N SER A 645 -14.46 29.76 -10.36
CA SER A 645 -14.17 31.02 -11.07
C SER A 645 -12.83 31.65 -10.69
N VAL A 646 -12.33 31.36 -9.48
CA VAL A 646 -11.07 31.91 -8.94
C VAL A 646 -9.95 30.88 -8.85
N PHE A 647 -10.26 29.59 -9.02
CA PHE A 647 -9.33 28.47 -8.95
C PHE A 647 -9.60 27.46 -10.08
N ASN A 648 -8.53 27.04 -10.78
CA ASN A 648 -8.60 26.16 -11.95
C ASN A 648 -8.21 24.70 -11.65
N SER A 649 -8.32 24.25 -10.40
CA SER A 649 -8.12 22.86 -9.92
C SER A 649 -6.73 22.23 -10.06
N VAL A 650 -5.69 22.98 -10.48
CA VAL A 650 -4.35 22.41 -10.71
C VAL A 650 -3.26 22.92 -9.76
N ASP A 651 -3.36 24.15 -9.25
CA ASP A 651 -2.29 24.79 -8.47
C ASP A 651 -2.80 25.40 -7.15
N TYR A 652 -2.65 24.64 -6.06
CA TYR A 652 -3.08 25.07 -4.73
C TYR A 652 -2.21 26.19 -4.13
N ASP A 653 -0.96 26.39 -4.59
CA ASP A 653 -0.13 27.51 -4.16
C ASP A 653 -0.67 28.82 -4.73
N ASN A 654 -1.17 28.79 -5.98
CA ASN A 654 -1.88 29.94 -6.55
C ASN A 654 -3.24 30.16 -5.87
N ALA A 655 -3.98 29.09 -5.56
CA ALA A 655 -5.22 29.21 -4.78
C ALA A 655 -4.96 29.87 -3.41
N TYR A 656 -3.87 29.50 -2.74
CA TYR A 656 -3.44 30.15 -1.50
C TYR A 656 -3.12 31.64 -1.70
N LYS A 657 -2.39 32.00 -2.77
CA LYS A 657 -2.13 33.43 -3.08
C LYS A 657 -3.42 34.20 -3.24
N THR A 658 -4.39 33.66 -3.97
CA THR A 658 -5.72 34.27 -4.13
C THR A 658 -6.44 34.41 -2.79
N ALA A 659 -6.44 33.36 -1.96
CA ALA A 659 -7.05 33.42 -0.62
C ALA A 659 -6.41 34.51 0.25
N ARG A 660 -5.07 34.62 0.20
CA ARG A 660 -4.32 35.65 0.93
C ARG A 660 -4.65 37.05 0.44
N ASP A 661 -4.69 37.26 -0.87
CA ASP A 661 -4.96 38.57 -1.46
C ASP A 661 -6.40 39.02 -1.16
N LEU A 662 -7.38 38.10 -1.19
CA LEU A 662 -8.76 38.34 -0.73
C LEU A 662 -8.80 38.73 0.75
N ALA A 663 -8.05 38.02 1.60
CA ALA A 663 -7.99 38.30 3.03
C ALA A 663 -7.43 39.70 3.32
N ILE A 664 -6.38 40.11 2.58
CA ILE A 664 -5.78 41.45 2.65
C ILE A 664 -6.75 42.53 2.15
N ALA A 665 -7.50 42.24 1.08
CA ALA A 665 -8.53 43.13 0.53
C ALA A 665 -9.77 43.27 1.44
N GLY A 666 -9.86 42.50 2.52
CA GLY A 666 -10.99 42.52 3.46
C GLY A 666 -12.11 41.55 3.12
N GLU A 667 -12.01 40.78 2.02
CA GLU A 667 -12.95 39.74 1.62
C GLU A 667 -12.74 38.43 2.41
N ARG A 668 -12.80 38.55 3.74
CA ARG A 668 -12.35 37.49 4.68
C ARG A 668 -13.21 36.22 4.64
N GLU A 669 -14.52 36.33 4.40
CA GLU A 669 -15.39 35.15 4.26
C GLU A 669 -15.04 34.33 3.02
N ARG A 670 -14.80 34.99 1.88
CA ARG A 670 -14.35 34.35 0.63
C ARG A 670 -12.96 33.75 0.77
N ALA A 671 -12.07 34.43 1.49
CA ALA A 671 -10.76 33.90 1.82
C ALA A 671 -10.86 32.63 2.68
N LEU A 672 -11.71 32.61 3.72
CA LEU A 672 -11.95 31.42 4.54
C LEU A 672 -12.54 30.27 3.73
N LEU A 673 -13.52 30.55 2.86
CA LEU A 673 -14.11 29.55 1.96
C LEU A 673 -13.05 28.89 1.07
N LEU A 674 -12.15 29.69 0.48
CA LEU A 674 -11.06 29.17 -0.34
C LEU A 674 -10.01 28.42 0.50
N CYS A 675 -9.72 28.90 1.72
CA CYS A 675 -8.86 28.18 2.66
C CYS A 675 -9.43 26.80 3.01
N ASP A 676 -10.73 26.71 3.29
CA ASP A 676 -11.42 25.47 3.61
C ASP A 676 -11.40 24.49 2.42
N HIS A 677 -11.55 25.01 1.20
CA HIS A 677 -11.41 24.20 -0.01
C HIS A 677 -9.98 23.65 -0.18
N ILE A 678 -8.95 24.49 -0.01
CA ILE A 678 -7.55 24.06 -0.10
C ILE A 678 -7.23 23.02 0.97
N LEU A 679 -7.65 23.23 2.23
CA LEU A 679 -7.36 22.32 3.33
C LEU A 679 -8.15 21.01 3.24
N LYS A 680 -9.29 20.98 2.52
CA LYS A 680 -9.99 19.74 2.23
C LYS A 680 -9.19 18.85 1.27
N GLU A 681 -8.65 19.43 0.20
CA GLU A 681 -7.90 18.66 -0.81
C GLU A 681 -6.44 18.43 -0.40
N VAL A 682 -5.86 19.39 0.34
CA VAL A 682 -4.48 19.35 0.85
C VAL A 682 -4.48 19.73 2.33
N PRO A 683 -4.88 18.82 3.25
CA PRO A 683 -4.91 19.11 4.68
C PRO A 683 -3.55 19.48 5.27
N GLY A 684 -2.46 19.20 4.57
CA GLY A 684 -1.09 19.51 4.96
C GLY A 684 -0.56 20.87 4.47
N HIS A 685 -1.42 21.79 4.00
CA HIS A 685 -1.00 23.08 3.44
C HIS A 685 -0.76 24.13 4.53
N ALA A 686 0.48 24.16 5.07
CA ALA A 686 0.88 24.97 6.22
C ALA A 686 0.53 26.47 6.08
N ASP A 687 0.82 27.07 4.92
CA ASP A 687 0.52 28.49 4.67
C ASP A 687 -0.98 28.80 4.78
N THR A 688 -1.84 27.87 4.35
CA THR A 688 -3.30 28.05 4.40
C THR A 688 -3.83 27.89 5.83
N GLU A 689 -3.31 26.94 6.61
CA GLU A 689 -3.64 26.81 8.02
C GLU A 689 -3.28 28.08 8.81
N VAL A 690 -2.08 28.63 8.57
CA VAL A 690 -1.63 29.87 9.20
C VAL A 690 -2.46 31.06 8.74
N LEU A 691 -2.77 31.17 7.45
CA LEU A 691 -3.65 32.22 6.92
C LEU A 691 -5.04 32.17 7.57
N LYS A 692 -5.64 30.97 7.70
CA LYS A 692 -6.92 30.79 8.39
C LYS A 692 -6.86 31.29 9.84
N GLY A 693 -5.80 30.95 10.57
CA GLY A 693 -5.53 31.49 11.90
C GLY A 693 -5.41 33.02 11.94
N ARG A 694 -4.68 33.62 10.98
CA ARG A 694 -4.55 35.08 10.83
C ARG A 694 -5.88 35.77 10.53
N ILE A 695 -6.72 35.18 9.66
CA ILE A 695 -8.04 35.74 9.34
C ILE A 695 -8.93 35.80 10.58
N TYR A 696 -8.98 34.73 11.39
CA TYR A 696 -9.71 34.75 12.67
C TYR A 696 -9.15 35.78 13.65
N ALA A 697 -7.83 35.93 13.72
CA ALA A 697 -7.21 36.97 14.53
C ALA A 697 -7.63 38.38 14.07
N TRP A 698 -7.65 38.62 12.76
CA TRP A 698 -8.11 39.90 12.19
C TRP A 698 -9.60 40.15 12.41
N ASN A 699 -10.40 39.10 12.56
CA ASN A 699 -11.81 39.16 12.97
C ASN A 699 -12.01 39.28 14.49
N LYS A 700 -10.92 39.39 15.27
CA LYS A 700 -10.91 39.44 16.74
C LYS A 700 -11.41 38.16 17.43
N GLU A 701 -11.47 37.05 16.71
CA GLU A 701 -11.75 35.71 17.26
C GLU A 701 -10.45 35.08 17.83
N TYR A 702 -9.81 35.75 18.79
CA TYR A 702 -8.47 35.38 19.27
C TYR A 702 -8.36 33.97 19.85
N PRO A 703 -9.30 33.45 20.65
CA PRO A 703 -9.20 32.07 21.16
C PRO A 703 -9.19 31.03 20.03
N ARG A 704 -10.00 31.24 19.00
CA ARG A 704 -10.07 30.38 17.82
C ARG A 704 -8.80 30.47 16.98
N ALA A 705 -8.30 31.69 16.77
CA ALA A 705 -7.04 31.93 16.08
C ALA A 705 -5.85 31.25 16.79
N ALA A 706 -5.76 31.41 18.12
CA ALA A 706 -4.72 30.79 18.93
C ALA A 706 -4.78 29.26 18.81
N MET A 707 -5.96 28.66 18.95
CA MET A 707 -6.15 27.21 18.81
C MET A 707 -5.68 26.69 17.45
N ILE A 708 -6.04 27.36 16.34
CA ILE A 708 -5.63 26.96 14.98
C ILE A 708 -4.10 27.06 14.83
N LEU A 709 -3.51 28.14 15.32
CA LEU A 709 -2.07 28.38 15.18
C LEU A 709 -1.23 27.49 16.10
N GLU A 710 -1.69 27.18 17.30
CA GLU A 710 -1.07 26.22 18.21
C GLU A 710 -1.08 24.81 17.59
N LYS A 711 -2.21 24.40 16.97
CA LYS A 711 -2.29 23.15 16.18
C LYS A 711 -1.31 23.18 15.00
N ALA A 712 -1.23 24.28 14.26
CA ALA A 712 -0.30 24.43 13.14
C ALA A 712 1.17 24.34 13.60
N ILE A 713 1.53 24.91 14.75
CA ILE A 713 2.88 24.79 15.33
C ILE A 713 3.19 23.35 15.73
N LYS A 714 2.24 22.65 16.37
CA LYS A 714 2.40 21.23 16.72
C LYS A 714 2.60 20.34 15.48
N LYS A 715 1.95 20.70 14.38
CA LYS A 715 2.05 19.99 13.09
C LYS A 715 3.29 20.36 12.27
N TYR A 716 3.72 21.62 12.34
CA TYR A 716 4.87 22.15 11.60
C TYR A 716 5.87 22.87 12.55
N PRO A 717 6.62 22.13 13.38
CA PRO A 717 7.38 22.73 14.49
C PRO A 717 8.49 23.70 14.07
N VAL A 718 8.94 23.64 12.82
CA VAL A 718 10.00 24.51 12.25
C VAL A 718 9.46 25.67 11.42
N TYR A 719 8.15 25.77 11.22
CA TYR A 719 7.54 26.74 10.33
C TYR A 719 7.32 28.09 11.03
N ALA A 720 8.26 29.01 10.82
CA ALA A 720 8.35 30.28 11.53
C ALA A 720 7.09 31.15 11.44
N ASP A 721 6.37 31.11 10.32
CA ASP A 721 5.18 31.94 10.09
C ASP A 721 4.03 31.64 11.05
N ALA A 722 3.90 30.39 11.50
CA ALA A 722 2.91 29.99 12.50
C ALA A 722 3.21 30.62 13.87
N TYR A 723 4.48 30.59 14.29
CA TYR A 723 4.95 31.27 15.50
C TYR A 723 4.75 32.79 15.41
N SER A 724 5.08 33.37 14.25
CA SER A 724 4.91 34.79 13.98
C SER A 724 3.44 35.21 14.12
N ALA A 725 2.51 34.43 13.55
CA ALA A 725 1.08 34.66 13.67
C ALA A 725 0.59 34.52 15.12
N LEU A 726 1.03 33.48 15.84
CA LEU A 726 0.59 33.24 17.22
C LEU A 726 1.09 34.33 18.17
N LEU A 727 2.31 34.83 17.98
CA LEU A 727 2.84 35.98 18.72
C LEU A 727 2.00 37.25 18.50
N ASP A 728 1.47 37.46 17.29
CA ASP A 728 0.53 38.57 17.04
C ASP A 728 -0.79 38.36 17.79
N VAL A 729 -1.32 37.13 17.79
CA VAL A 729 -2.55 36.79 18.54
C VAL A 729 -2.37 37.02 20.04
N TYR A 730 -1.29 36.53 20.64
CA TYR A 730 -1.04 36.74 22.07
C TYR A 730 -0.88 38.22 22.42
N PHE A 731 -0.25 39.01 21.53
CA PHE A 731 -0.10 40.44 21.70
C PHE A 731 -1.43 41.21 21.60
N TRP A 732 -2.28 40.86 20.63
CA TRP A 732 -3.59 41.50 20.41
C TRP A 732 -4.68 41.06 21.39
N SER A 733 -4.53 39.89 22.01
CA SER A 733 -5.47 39.34 23.01
C SER A 733 -5.06 39.59 24.46
N ASP A 734 -3.96 40.34 24.69
CA ASP A 734 -3.38 40.60 26.01
C ASP A 734 -2.98 39.33 26.79
N THR A 735 -2.71 38.22 26.09
CA THR A 735 -2.24 36.95 26.68
C THR A 735 -0.71 36.78 26.58
N ASN A 736 0.03 37.89 26.70
CA ASN A 736 1.48 37.95 26.50
C ASN A 736 2.28 36.97 27.40
N TYR A 737 1.75 36.58 28.57
CA TYR A 737 2.40 35.59 29.45
C TYR A 737 2.67 34.24 28.77
N LYS A 738 1.87 33.87 27.76
CA LYS A 738 2.05 32.63 26.97
C LYS A 738 3.30 32.64 26.08
N VAL A 739 3.90 33.81 25.83
CA VAL A 739 5.12 33.96 25.02
C VAL A 739 6.31 33.22 25.63
N ALA A 740 6.35 33.05 26.96
CA ALA A 740 7.42 32.33 27.65
C ALA A 740 7.51 30.86 27.21
N GLU A 741 6.37 30.20 27.02
CA GLU A 741 6.30 28.82 26.54
C GLU A 741 6.70 28.75 25.06
N LEU A 742 6.17 29.67 24.25
CA LEU A 742 6.48 29.74 22.83
C LEU A 742 7.98 29.97 22.56
N LYS A 743 8.65 30.76 23.40
CA LYS A 743 10.11 30.98 23.36
C LYS A 743 10.90 29.70 23.65
N LYS A 744 10.41 28.82 24.53
CA LYS A 744 11.02 27.50 24.78
C LYS A 744 10.90 26.62 23.54
N LEU A 745 9.75 26.61 22.88
CA LEU A 745 9.53 25.87 21.63
C LEU A 745 10.43 26.38 20.49
N ILE A 746 10.48 27.70 20.27
CA ILE A 746 11.35 28.33 19.26
C ILE A 746 12.82 27.92 19.46
N ARG A 747 13.29 27.89 20.72
CA ARG A 747 14.64 27.42 21.06
C ARG A 747 14.81 25.91 20.85
N LYS A 748 13.84 25.09 21.29
CA LYS A 748 13.84 23.62 21.10
C LYS A 748 13.98 23.28 19.61
N HIS A 749 13.24 23.96 18.74
CA HIS A 749 13.22 23.73 17.30
C HIS A 749 14.28 24.50 16.50
N ARG A 750 15.17 25.26 17.18
CA ARG A 750 16.29 26.00 16.57
C ARG A 750 15.85 26.98 15.45
N ILE A 751 14.73 27.67 15.65
CA ILE A 751 14.20 28.62 14.66
C ILE A 751 14.92 29.96 14.78
N GLY A 752 15.77 30.28 13.81
CA GLY A 752 16.44 31.58 13.71
C GLY A 752 15.67 32.54 12.81
N ASN A 753 14.90 33.47 13.40
CA ASN A 753 14.15 34.48 12.65
C ASN A 753 14.12 35.82 13.42
N GLU A 754 14.52 36.89 12.75
CA GLU A 754 14.59 38.25 13.32
C GLU A 754 13.21 38.80 13.68
N GLU A 755 12.19 38.51 12.86
CA GLU A 755 10.81 38.92 13.11
C GLU A 755 10.27 38.31 14.41
N LEU A 756 10.54 37.02 14.65
CA LEU A 756 10.12 36.35 15.89
C LEU A 756 10.79 37.01 17.11
N SER A 757 12.07 37.35 17.00
CA SER A 757 12.81 38.03 18.06
C SER A 757 12.21 39.40 18.39
N ASN A 758 11.85 40.17 17.35
CA ASN A 758 11.20 41.46 17.50
C ASN A 758 9.80 41.36 18.13
N LYS A 759 9.01 40.37 17.71
CA LYS A 759 7.66 40.15 18.27
C LYS A 759 7.70 39.64 19.71
N ILE A 760 8.64 38.78 20.06
CA ILE A 760 8.87 38.35 21.46
C ILE A 760 9.23 39.58 22.31
N LYS A 761 10.19 40.40 21.86
CA LYS A 761 10.59 41.60 22.58
C LYS A 761 9.40 42.55 22.78
N ARG A 762 8.59 42.78 21.74
CA ARG A 762 7.37 43.59 21.81
C ARG A 762 6.40 43.10 22.88
N ALA A 763 6.18 41.78 22.98
CA ALA A 763 5.30 41.20 23.99
C ALA A 763 5.89 41.30 25.41
N GLU A 764 7.20 41.05 25.56
CA GLU A 764 7.92 41.18 26.84
C GLU A 764 7.92 42.63 27.35
N ASP A 765 8.09 43.61 26.46
CA ASP A 765 8.06 45.04 26.80
C ASP A 765 6.65 45.48 27.26
N LYS A 766 5.59 44.97 26.61
CA LYS A 766 4.20 45.21 27.04
C LYS A 766 3.92 44.62 28.42
N MET A 767 4.37 43.39 28.70
CA MET A 767 4.22 42.78 30.03
C MET A 767 4.93 43.58 31.13
N LYS A 768 6.10 44.15 30.85
CA LYS A 768 6.81 45.01 31.80
C LYS A 768 6.04 46.31 32.07
N GLN A 769 5.47 46.92 31.04
CA GLN A 769 4.63 48.12 31.18
C GLN A 769 3.39 47.82 32.04
N ASP A 770 2.71 46.70 31.79
CA ASP A 770 1.55 46.27 32.57
C ASP A 770 1.95 46.02 34.05
N GLN A 771 3.09 45.38 34.32
CA GLN A 771 3.60 45.21 35.69
C GLN A 771 3.96 46.53 36.38
N THR A 772 4.48 47.52 35.66
CA THR A 772 4.75 48.86 36.23
C THR A 772 3.48 49.65 36.51
N LEU A 773 2.39 49.41 35.77
CA LEU A 773 1.05 49.96 36.04
C LEU A 773 0.43 49.39 37.33
N PHE A 774 0.80 48.18 37.74
CA PHE A 774 0.35 47.53 38.99
C PHE A 774 1.38 47.56 40.13
N SER A 775 2.49 48.29 39.99
CA SER A 775 3.45 48.51 41.07
C SER A 775 2.87 49.46 42.13
N SER A 776 3.18 49.21 43.41
CA SER A 776 2.62 49.92 44.57
C SER A 776 2.82 51.44 44.58
N GLU A 777 3.64 51.99 43.69
CA GLU A 777 3.85 53.43 43.53
C GLU A 777 2.76 54.11 42.66
N ASN A 778 1.98 53.35 41.88
CA ASN A 778 0.92 53.88 40.99
C ASN A 778 -0.51 53.60 41.46
N LEU A 779 -0.71 52.85 42.54
CA LEU A 779 -1.99 52.69 43.24
C LEU A 779 -2.16 53.76 44.33
N GLY A 780 -2.03 55.03 43.93
CA GLY A 780 -2.61 56.13 44.69
C GLY A 780 -4.10 56.20 44.38
N TYR A 781 -4.94 56.16 45.42
CA TYR A 781 -6.41 56.18 45.40
C TYR A 781 -7.13 54.84 45.21
N LEU A 782 -7.03 53.98 46.23
CA LEU A 782 -8.19 53.26 46.76
C LEU A 782 -8.03 53.22 48.28
N ASN A 783 -8.50 54.28 48.95
CA ASN A 783 -8.76 54.26 50.39
C ASN A 783 -9.82 53.18 50.63
N PHE A 784 -9.42 52.06 51.20
CA PHE A 784 -10.30 51.36 52.13
C PHE A 784 -10.04 51.98 53.50
N GLU A 785 -10.91 52.92 53.87
CA GLU A 785 -11.05 53.32 55.27
C GLU A 785 -11.41 52.06 56.07
N GLU A 786 -10.58 51.80 57.08
CA GLU A 786 -10.96 51.06 58.27
C GLU A 786 -12.13 51.80 58.93
N ASP A 787 -13.35 51.30 58.72
CA ASP A 787 -14.40 51.48 59.71
C ASP A 787 -14.66 50.12 60.36
N GLY A 788 -13.95 49.90 61.46
CA GLY A 788 -14.35 48.92 62.45
C GLY A 788 -15.56 49.42 63.23
N TYR A 789 -16.50 48.53 63.49
CA TYR A 789 -17.34 48.56 64.69
C TYR A 789 -17.44 47.14 65.26
N GLU A 790 -17.41 47.13 66.58
CA GLU A 790 -17.53 46.04 67.57
C GLU A 790 -18.37 44.81 67.21
#